data_AF-A0A0D8J0G4-F1
#
_entry.id   AF-A0A0D8J0G4-F1
#
_cell.length_a   1.000
_cell.length_b   1.000
_cell.length_c   1.000
_cell.angle_alpha   90.00
_cell.angle_beta   90.00
_cell.angle_gamma   90.00
#
_symmetry.space_group_name_H-M   'P 1'
#
loop_
_entity.id
_entity.type
_entity.pdbx_description
1 polymer ?
#
loop_
_entity_poly.entity_id
_entity_poly.type
_entity_poly.pdbx_seq_one_letter_code
_entity_poly.pdbx_strand_id
1 'polypeptide(L)'
;MINTLKHLSLLTRMEKSGLKPELTAKFPEDALDQTCERAERFELQDRLRSGKENMSIQKELVKTPEFAVLYRALCDYGVDDQPVTSMLRSAKDCGEQLIQYPQERVLAAAGADLPSSLRFYYMKYYLPLIKYEEEEQAIIDNLNTFPAAEWDEISTLTDAQRGMMRLPFLGPYLFNWHDNERTALELLEQNRPLQRVLALLYRQGVTLALDAERIKDLGWVQMADVMKFRRLLGVFDFDTEDLDAFFERWLQNHAGQYDLNWFISGVQPLDKEQRQEILCNELSYLNALYSGRLRLDFEAIRRYQFPVLTYAVQHGKKHFLDLVSEHSELFLSLGRYALLFEDKFREHSNLNSLTAENLQACDTVERGNSYFDLLEDGQQYTFEEMRLLWRQDKVYVRLYTLLTPLSVDRRLLTLRQLLKYDLISPYMEDQEIEQLAQCLLEKPFSEWYRGAFGHIHGLTRKTAMRLLQRYAQLQAFIPELQSEADAIFALNNETVIAGQKDWTQVCAAVLTMDQDWLDLKQRLSFTDEFVEQHKEPITNFLLHGGSAMAHSLYGYLQGNDKAIEALRRIVQAELMGQFYTLKYFTDDLQREIRYPISEAQETAWKHNLTLERGPFFAEEADDFYRTMRLGELPHSTCLSCWTGSQRECLLAAFDSNKKMILIRKGEDVVGRACVRLTKGAFQRPADFDFSFADLAQEQPTGKMTPADERLVLFLERIYTCSLNDEETRTVMKMAVSLVTQKAAAIGAVAVLARNYLDCYDRDQYISSQFYVYISKSKNGQQYLDSMGGAAVTSHKEQYKGAVFLIEQAAMRAAEPSQQKEAKTDE
;
A
#
# COMPACT_ATOMS: atom_id res chain seq x y z
N MET A 1 -56.89 66.22 -23.29
CA MET A 1 -56.74 67.14 -22.13
C MET A 1 -57.59 66.72 -20.93
N ILE A 2 -58.91 66.53 -21.06
CA ILE A 2 -59.78 66.19 -19.90
C ILE A 2 -59.42 64.84 -19.25
N ASN A 3 -59.14 63.79 -20.03
CA ASN A 3 -58.76 62.48 -19.47
C ASN A 3 -57.38 62.50 -18.79
N THR A 4 -56.43 63.29 -19.31
CA THR A 4 -55.09 63.44 -18.72
C THR A 4 -55.13 64.15 -17.36
N LEU A 5 -56.03 65.14 -17.21
CA LEU A 5 -56.22 65.88 -15.95
C LEU A 5 -56.89 65.03 -14.88
N LYS A 6 -57.89 64.21 -15.26
CA LYS A 6 -58.52 63.23 -14.37
C LYS A 6 -57.51 62.18 -13.88
N HIS A 7 -56.70 61.64 -14.79
CA HIS A 7 -55.64 60.70 -14.45
C HIS A 7 -54.61 61.29 -13.46
N LEU A 8 -54.14 62.52 -13.69
CA LEU A 8 -53.23 63.22 -12.78
C LEU A 8 -53.86 63.50 -11.40
N SER A 9 -55.15 63.83 -11.36
CA SER A 9 -55.87 64.04 -10.10
C SER A 9 -56.02 62.75 -9.29
N LEU A 10 -56.25 61.62 -9.98
CA LEU A 10 -56.30 60.30 -9.35
C LEU A 10 -54.92 59.90 -8.80
N LEU A 11 -53.84 60.08 -9.56
CA LEU A 11 -52.48 59.78 -9.09
C LEU A 11 -52.12 60.58 -7.82
N THR A 12 -52.51 61.86 -7.78
CA THR A 12 -52.32 62.71 -6.59
C THR A 12 -53.14 62.23 -5.40
N ARG A 13 -54.38 61.74 -5.64
CA ARG A 13 -55.21 61.15 -4.58
C ARG A 13 -54.62 59.82 -4.10
N MET A 14 -54.21 58.94 -5.00
CA MET A 14 -53.56 57.67 -4.67
C MET A 14 -52.34 57.88 -3.75
N GLU A 15 -51.47 58.82 -4.08
CA GLU A 15 -50.32 59.18 -3.23
C GLU A 15 -50.76 59.63 -1.82
N LYS A 16 -51.79 60.48 -1.74
CA LYS A 16 -52.37 60.92 -0.47
C LYS A 16 -53.04 59.77 0.30
N SER A 17 -53.66 58.81 -0.36
CA SER A 17 -54.29 57.67 0.32
C SER A 17 -53.32 56.53 0.59
N GLY A 18 -52.03 56.66 0.19
CA GLY A 18 -50.97 55.67 0.39
C GLY A 18 -50.94 54.54 -0.63
N LEU A 19 -51.72 54.65 -1.72
CA LEU A 19 -51.74 53.69 -2.82
C LEU A 19 -50.57 53.90 -3.76
N LYS A 20 -49.99 52.78 -4.20
CA LYS A 20 -48.85 52.73 -5.10
C LYS A 20 -49.27 53.03 -6.56
N PRO A 21 -48.62 53.98 -7.26
CA PRO A 21 -48.97 54.34 -8.64
C PRO A 21 -48.97 53.17 -9.62
N GLU A 22 -48.16 52.13 -9.35
CA GLU A 22 -48.03 50.91 -10.17
C GLU A 22 -49.34 50.13 -10.31
N LEU A 23 -50.33 50.38 -9.44
CA LEU A 23 -51.67 49.77 -9.54
C LEU A 23 -52.45 50.25 -10.78
N THR A 24 -52.16 51.45 -11.29
CA THR A 24 -52.78 52.00 -12.52
C THR A 24 -52.52 51.16 -13.76
N ALA A 25 -51.44 50.37 -13.77
CA ALA A 25 -51.13 49.44 -14.85
C ALA A 25 -52.02 48.18 -14.85
N LYS A 26 -52.73 47.89 -13.75
CA LYS A 26 -53.45 46.61 -13.55
C LYS A 26 -54.93 46.75 -13.23
N PHE A 27 -55.39 47.93 -12.85
CA PHE A 27 -56.78 48.16 -12.42
C PHE A 27 -57.36 49.43 -13.06
N PRO A 28 -58.68 49.47 -13.32
CA PRO A 28 -59.34 50.64 -13.87
C PRO A 28 -59.34 51.80 -12.87
N GLU A 29 -59.28 53.03 -13.39
CA GLU A 29 -59.21 54.27 -12.61
C GLU A 29 -60.34 54.41 -11.58
N ASP A 30 -61.58 54.04 -11.95
CA ASP A 30 -62.73 54.10 -11.04
C ASP A 30 -62.59 53.18 -9.82
N ALA A 31 -62.00 51.99 -10.00
CA ALA A 31 -61.77 51.06 -8.89
C ALA A 31 -60.67 51.57 -7.95
N LEU A 32 -59.65 52.26 -8.49
CA LEU A 32 -58.59 52.88 -7.71
C LEU A 32 -59.10 54.08 -6.92
N ASP A 33 -59.97 54.91 -7.52
CA ASP A 33 -60.58 56.05 -6.83
C ASP A 33 -61.46 55.60 -5.66
N GLN A 34 -62.30 54.57 -5.88
CA GLN A 34 -63.08 53.94 -4.80
C GLN A 34 -62.19 53.30 -3.71
N THR A 35 -61.02 52.78 -4.08
CA THR A 35 -60.07 52.22 -3.09
C THR A 35 -59.42 53.34 -2.27
N CYS A 36 -59.13 54.49 -2.88
CA CYS A 36 -58.65 55.69 -2.16
C CYS A 36 -59.69 56.16 -1.14
N GLU A 37 -60.97 56.22 -1.51
CA GLU A 37 -62.06 56.55 -0.60
C GLU A 37 -62.16 55.56 0.57
N ARG A 38 -62.01 54.24 0.31
CA ARG A 38 -61.99 53.23 1.39
C ARG A 38 -60.77 53.37 2.31
N ALA A 39 -59.58 53.57 1.74
CA ALA A 39 -58.38 53.78 2.53
C ALA A 39 -58.49 55.03 3.41
N GLU A 40 -59.15 56.07 2.92
CA GLU A 40 -59.48 57.28 3.68
C GLU A 40 -60.48 57.00 4.81
N ARG A 41 -61.58 56.32 4.49
CA ARG A 41 -62.66 55.99 5.42
C ARG A 41 -62.21 55.08 6.58
N PHE A 42 -61.30 54.15 6.32
CA PHE A 42 -60.78 53.22 7.33
C PHE A 42 -59.42 53.67 7.92
N GLU A 43 -58.98 54.90 7.64
CA GLU A 43 -57.75 55.48 8.19
C GLU A 43 -56.50 54.60 7.95
N LEU A 44 -56.38 54.03 6.74
CA LEU A 44 -55.30 53.09 6.38
C LEU A 44 -54.07 53.77 5.77
N GLN A 45 -54.12 55.09 5.55
CA GLN A 45 -53.16 55.82 4.71
C GLN A 45 -51.72 55.68 5.23
N ASP A 46 -51.51 55.82 6.54
CA ASP A 46 -50.17 55.77 7.13
C ASP A 46 -49.57 54.36 7.12
N ARG A 47 -50.40 53.32 7.30
CA ARG A 47 -49.97 51.93 7.15
C ARG A 47 -49.64 51.60 5.69
N LEU A 48 -50.47 52.05 4.75
CA LEU A 48 -50.25 51.81 3.33
C LEU A 48 -48.99 52.51 2.80
N ARG A 49 -48.68 53.73 3.28
CA ARG A 49 -47.45 54.47 2.95
C ARG A 49 -46.19 53.85 3.55
N SER A 50 -46.25 53.38 4.80
CA SER A 50 -45.09 52.87 5.55
C SER A 50 -44.70 51.42 5.19
N GLY A 51 -45.64 50.63 4.64
CA GLY A 51 -45.39 49.24 4.24
C GLY A 51 -44.49 49.11 3.01
N LYS A 52 -43.21 48.75 3.23
CA LYS A 52 -42.21 48.57 2.17
C LYS A 52 -42.63 47.51 1.13
N GLU A 53 -43.40 46.48 1.51
CA GLU A 53 -43.78 45.35 0.64
C GLU A 53 -45.29 45.02 0.58
N ASN A 54 -46.17 45.96 0.90
CA ASN A 54 -47.63 45.72 0.97
C ASN A 54 -48.39 45.74 -0.38
N MET A 55 -47.71 45.48 -1.51
CA MET A 55 -48.33 45.54 -2.84
C MET A 55 -49.43 44.48 -3.04
N SER A 56 -49.27 43.31 -2.41
CA SER A 56 -50.28 42.25 -2.31
C SER A 56 -51.55 42.74 -1.61
N ILE A 57 -51.40 43.38 -0.45
CA ILE A 57 -52.47 43.96 0.35
C ILE A 57 -53.21 45.03 -0.44
N GLN A 58 -52.49 45.95 -1.07
CA GLN A 58 -53.11 46.99 -1.89
C GLN A 58 -53.88 46.43 -3.10
N LYS A 59 -53.34 45.39 -3.76
CA LYS A 59 -54.08 44.68 -4.82
C LYS A 59 -55.36 44.04 -4.29
N GLU A 60 -55.33 43.47 -3.09
CA GLU A 60 -56.52 42.87 -2.48
C GLU A 60 -57.56 43.93 -2.10
N LEU A 61 -57.15 45.08 -1.56
CA LEU A 61 -58.05 46.20 -1.26
C LEU A 61 -58.79 46.76 -2.50
N VAL A 62 -58.16 46.67 -3.68
CA VAL A 62 -58.78 47.07 -4.95
C VAL A 62 -59.76 45.99 -5.44
N LYS A 63 -59.39 44.72 -5.33
CA LYS A 63 -60.19 43.59 -5.82
C LYS A 63 -61.40 43.24 -4.94
N THR A 64 -61.22 43.36 -3.63
CA THR A 64 -62.14 42.87 -2.61
C THR A 64 -62.43 44.01 -1.63
N PRO A 65 -63.44 44.86 -1.91
CA PRO A 65 -63.73 46.05 -1.09
C PRO A 65 -63.93 45.76 0.40
N GLU A 66 -64.51 44.60 0.73
CA GLU A 66 -64.79 44.14 2.09
C GLU A 66 -63.51 43.85 2.90
N PHE A 67 -62.39 43.60 2.22
CA PHE A 67 -61.09 43.35 2.87
C PHE A 67 -60.59 44.57 3.67
N ALA A 68 -61.03 45.79 3.33
CA ALA A 68 -60.61 47.00 4.05
C ALA A 68 -60.99 46.98 5.54
N VAL A 69 -62.14 46.41 5.88
CA VAL A 69 -62.59 46.26 7.27
C VAL A 69 -61.68 45.27 8.02
N LEU A 70 -61.41 44.12 7.41
CA LEU A 70 -60.56 43.08 7.98
C LEU A 70 -59.10 43.56 8.14
N TYR A 71 -58.58 44.26 7.13
CA TYR A 71 -57.23 44.82 7.18
C TYR A 71 -57.09 45.88 8.27
N ARG A 72 -58.12 46.72 8.47
CA ARG A 72 -58.13 47.67 9.59
C ARG A 72 -58.09 46.96 10.93
N ALA A 73 -58.91 45.91 11.11
CA ALA A 73 -58.89 45.11 12.33
C ALA A 73 -57.54 44.45 12.60
N LEU A 74 -56.85 43.95 11.56
CA LEU A 74 -55.49 43.40 11.67
C LEU A 74 -54.46 44.47 12.10
N CYS A 75 -54.58 45.69 11.58
CA CYS A 75 -53.73 46.82 11.98
C CYS A 75 -53.97 47.20 13.45
N ASP A 76 -55.23 47.28 13.88
CA ASP A 76 -55.60 47.60 15.26
C ASP A 76 -55.15 46.49 16.24
N TYR A 77 -55.11 45.24 15.78
CA TYR A 77 -54.57 44.10 16.53
C TYR A 77 -53.02 44.05 16.55
N GLY A 78 -52.34 44.98 15.88
CA GLY A 78 -50.88 45.09 15.87
C GLY A 78 -50.16 44.12 14.93
N VAL A 79 -50.85 43.53 13.94
CA VAL A 79 -50.26 42.58 13.00
C VAL A 79 -49.45 43.30 11.91
N ASP A 80 -48.26 42.78 11.63
CA ASP A 80 -47.42 43.26 10.53
C ASP A 80 -47.91 42.89 9.12
N ASP A 81 -47.52 43.70 8.13
CA ASP A 81 -47.94 43.51 6.73
C ASP A 81 -47.40 42.19 6.13
N GLN A 82 -46.34 41.62 6.71
CA GLN A 82 -45.69 40.40 6.21
C GLN A 82 -46.53 39.13 6.49
N PRO A 83 -47.01 38.87 7.73
CA PRO A 83 -48.02 37.83 7.99
C PRO A 83 -49.27 37.96 7.11
N VAL A 84 -49.81 39.17 6.98
CA VAL A 84 -51.02 39.42 6.17
C VAL A 84 -50.76 39.11 4.69
N THR A 85 -49.63 39.54 4.15
CA THR A 85 -49.22 39.24 2.76
C THR A 85 -49.06 37.75 2.51
N SER A 86 -48.49 37.03 3.47
CA SER A 86 -48.32 35.58 3.38
C SER A 86 -49.66 34.85 3.42
N MET A 87 -50.53 35.21 4.37
CA MET A 87 -51.87 34.63 4.46
C MET A 87 -52.73 34.89 3.20
N LEU A 88 -52.63 36.08 2.61
CA LEU A 88 -53.29 36.38 1.33
C LEU A 88 -52.78 35.51 0.18
N ARG A 89 -51.48 35.19 0.17
CA ARG A 89 -50.88 34.30 -0.83
C ARG A 89 -51.39 32.87 -0.65
N SER A 90 -51.27 32.31 0.55
CA SER A 90 -51.72 30.94 0.86
C SER A 90 -53.23 30.76 0.65
N ALA A 91 -54.04 31.77 0.98
CA ALA A 91 -55.48 31.75 0.69
C ALA A 91 -55.75 31.67 -0.81
N LYS A 92 -55.05 32.49 -1.60
CA LYS A 92 -55.17 32.50 -3.06
C LYS A 92 -54.72 31.18 -3.68
N ASP A 93 -53.65 30.57 -3.18
CA ASP A 93 -53.15 29.27 -3.66
C ASP A 93 -54.17 28.15 -3.38
N CYS A 94 -54.99 28.29 -2.34
CA CYS A 94 -56.14 27.42 -2.06
C CYS A 94 -57.42 27.80 -2.84
N GLY A 95 -57.41 28.86 -3.66
CA GLY A 95 -58.59 29.37 -4.34
C GLY A 95 -59.61 30.08 -3.43
N GLU A 96 -59.17 30.56 -2.27
CA GLU A 96 -60.02 31.15 -1.22
C GLU A 96 -59.62 32.60 -0.90
N GLN A 97 -60.44 33.28 -0.10
CA GLN A 97 -60.19 34.66 0.35
C GLN A 97 -60.30 34.76 1.88
N LEU A 98 -59.45 35.59 2.50
CA LEU A 98 -59.47 35.76 3.97
C LEU A 98 -60.82 36.27 4.49
N ILE A 99 -61.55 37.06 3.68
CA ILE A 99 -62.88 37.59 4.04
C ILE A 99 -63.97 36.52 4.15
N GLN A 100 -63.72 35.29 3.66
CA GLN A 100 -64.64 34.16 3.81
C GLN A 100 -64.62 33.58 5.23
N TYR A 101 -63.64 33.97 6.05
CA TYR A 101 -63.46 33.51 7.41
C TYR A 101 -63.92 34.56 8.43
N PRO A 102 -64.43 34.15 9.62
CA PRO A 102 -64.77 35.09 10.69
C PRO A 102 -63.57 35.96 11.08
N GLN A 103 -63.79 37.27 11.26
CA GLN A 103 -62.73 38.23 11.58
C GLN A 103 -61.87 37.78 12.77
N GLU A 104 -62.50 37.34 13.86
CA GLU A 104 -61.81 36.84 15.07
C GLU A 104 -60.85 35.69 14.77
N ARG A 105 -61.23 34.79 13.86
CA ARG A 105 -60.40 33.64 13.46
C ARG A 105 -59.17 34.09 12.67
N VAL A 106 -59.34 35.08 11.79
CA VAL A 106 -58.22 35.64 11.01
C VAL A 106 -57.24 36.36 11.94
N LEU A 107 -57.75 37.13 12.91
CA LEU A 107 -56.92 37.84 13.90
C LEU A 107 -56.12 36.87 14.77
N ALA A 108 -56.77 35.81 15.29
CA ALA A 108 -56.11 34.79 16.10
C ALA A 108 -54.97 34.10 15.34
N ALA A 109 -55.22 33.66 14.10
CA ALA A 109 -54.18 33.04 13.28
C ALA A 109 -53.05 34.01 12.90
N ALA A 110 -53.38 35.28 12.63
CA ALA A 110 -52.41 36.29 12.29
C ALA A 110 -51.49 36.65 13.46
N GLY A 111 -51.94 36.47 14.71
CA GLY A 111 -51.14 36.66 15.93
C GLY A 111 -50.44 35.40 16.45
N ALA A 112 -50.66 34.23 15.84
CA ALA A 112 -50.08 32.97 16.29
C ALA A 112 -48.55 32.96 16.15
N ASP A 113 -47.86 32.30 17.09
CA ASP A 113 -46.40 32.11 17.09
C ASP A 113 -45.99 31.01 16.08
N LEU A 114 -46.22 31.32 14.80
CA LEU A 114 -45.96 30.46 13.65
C LEU A 114 -45.30 31.25 12.52
N PRO A 115 -44.50 30.59 11.67
CA PRO A 115 -44.06 31.15 10.40
C PRO A 115 -45.23 31.68 9.57
N SER A 116 -45.03 32.86 8.95
CA SER A 116 -46.08 33.57 8.21
C SER A 116 -46.75 32.75 7.11
N SER A 117 -46.04 31.78 6.52
CA SER A 117 -46.55 30.83 5.51
C SER A 117 -47.56 29.82 6.07
N LEU A 118 -47.46 29.48 7.36
CA LEU A 118 -48.28 28.45 8.00
C LEU A 118 -49.55 29.00 8.62
N ARG A 119 -49.59 30.30 8.95
CA ARG A 119 -50.72 30.95 9.64
C ARG A 119 -52.07 30.75 8.95
N PHE A 120 -52.12 30.76 7.62
CA PHE A 120 -53.36 30.49 6.89
C PHE A 120 -53.82 29.04 7.03
N TYR A 121 -52.91 28.07 6.94
CA TYR A 121 -53.25 26.66 7.09
C TYR A 121 -53.66 26.32 8.52
N TYR A 122 -52.97 26.90 9.51
CA TYR A 122 -53.37 26.87 10.92
C TYR A 122 -54.80 27.38 11.11
N MET A 123 -55.11 28.55 10.54
CA MET A 123 -56.45 29.15 10.56
C MET A 123 -57.53 28.25 9.96
N LYS A 124 -57.24 27.70 8.77
CA LYS A 124 -58.20 26.95 7.96
C LYS A 124 -58.49 25.58 8.57
N TYR A 125 -57.45 24.83 8.93
CA TYR A 125 -57.59 23.42 9.26
C TYR A 125 -57.62 23.13 10.77
N TYR A 126 -56.99 23.97 11.60
CA TYR A 126 -56.71 23.62 13.00
C TYR A 126 -57.48 24.47 14.00
N LEU A 127 -57.55 25.80 13.83
CA LEU A 127 -58.34 26.68 14.71
C LEU A 127 -59.77 26.20 14.98
N PRO A 128 -60.53 25.65 14.00
CA PRO A 128 -61.88 25.15 14.25
C PRO A 128 -61.95 23.91 15.15
N LEU A 129 -60.84 23.21 15.35
CA LEU A 129 -60.76 21.93 16.06
C LEU A 129 -60.27 22.08 17.51
N ILE A 130 -59.67 23.21 17.85
CA ILE A 130 -59.08 23.48 19.16
C ILE A 130 -60.19 23.62 20.20
N LYS A 131 -60.08 22.85 21.28
CA LYS A 131 -60.99 22.93 22.45
C LYS A 131 -60.29 23.36 23.74
N TYR A 132 -58.97 23.17 23.81
CA TYR A 132 -58.15 23.39 24.99
C TYR A 132 -56.79 23.98 24.58
N GLU A 133 -56.21 24.78 25.47
CA GLU A 133 -54.90 25.44 25.27
C GLU A 133 -53.77 24.44 25.01
N GLU A 134 -53.79 23.28 25.67
CA GLU A 134 -52.81 22.21 25.47
C GLU A 134 -52.83 21.66 24.03
N GLU A 135 -54.02 21.57 23.41
CA GLU A 135 -54.15 21.12 22.02
C GLU A 135 -53.66 22.18 21.05
N GLU A 136 -53.90 23.46 21.38
CA GLU A 136 -53.39 24.59 20.60
C GLU A 136 -51.87 24.61 20.59
N GLN A 137 -51.24 24.48 21.77
CA GLN A 137 -49.80 24.47 21.89
C GLN A 137 -49.18 23.28 21.16
N ALA A 138 -49.74 22.07 21.30
CA ALA A 138 -49.23 20.90 20.58
C ALA A 138 -49.27 21.07 19.05
N ILE A 139 -50.34 21.69 18.52
CA ILE A 139 -50.44 21.98 17.09
C ILE A 139 -49.38 23.02 16.68
N ILE A 140 -49.22 24.10 17.46
CA ILE A 140 -48.24 25.15 17.18
C ILE A 140 -46.82 24.57 17.19
N ASP A 141 -46.46 23.80 18.22
CA ASP A 141 -45.15 23.17 18.35
C ASP A 141 -44.87 22.23 17.16
N ASN A 142 -45.81 21.35 16.84
CA ASN A 142 -45.68 20.43 15.71
C ASN A 142 -45.52 21.16 14.38
N LEU A 143 -46.29 22.23 14.13
CA LEU A 143 -46.19 23.05 12.92
C LEU A 143 -44.87 23.83 12.86
N ASN A 144 -44.36 24.32 13.99
CA ASN A 144 -43.06 25.00 14.07
C ASN A 144 -41.89 24.06 13.76
N THR A 145 -41.99 22.79 14.20
CA THR A 145 -40.99 21.76 13.88
C THR A 145 -41.18 21.12 12.51
N PHE A 146 -42.33 21.32 11.85
CA PHE A 146 -42.63 20.67 10.57
C PHE A 146 -41.64 21.12 9.47
N PRO A 147 -41.09 20.19 8.65
CA PRO A 147 -40.01 20.52 7.73
C PRO A 147 -40.34 21.67 6.77
N ALA A 148 -39.45 22.67 6.73
CA ALA A 148 -39.64 23.85 5.88
C ALA A 148 -39.76 23.54 4.39
N ALA A 149 -39.10 22.46 3.93
CA ALA A 149 -39.18 21.99 2.55
C ALA A 149 -40.56 21.46 2.16
N GLU A 150 -41.39 21.08 3.14
CA GLU A 150 -42.70 20.45 2.92
C GLU A 150 -43.87 21.39 3.26
N TRP A 151 -43.61 22.68 3.55
CA TRP A 151 -44.66 23.62 3.95
C TRP A 151 -45.76 23.82 2.91
N ASP A 152 -45.41 23.79 1.61
CA ASP A 152 -46.38 23.93 0.52
C ASP A 152 -47.34 22.71 0.45
N GLU A 153 -46.91 21.57 1.00
CA GLU A 153 -47.64 20.32 0.98
C GLU A 153 -48.57 20.12 2.19
N ILE A 154 -48.55 21.02 3.20
CA ILE A 154 -49.45 20.96 4.36
C ILE A 154 -50.93 21.00 3.92
N SER A 155 -51.20 21.69 2.82
CA SER A 155 -52.52 21.71 2.19
C SER A 155 -53.00 20.31 1.76
N THR A 156 -52.09 19.38 1.50
CA THR A 156 -52.34 18.01 0.98
C THR A 156 -52.47 16.94 2.06
N LEU A 157 -52.23 17.27 3.34
CA LEU A 157 -52.38 16.33 4.45
C LEU A 157 -53.81 15.78 4.53
N THR A 158 -53.95 14.50 4.88
CA THR A 158 -55.26 13.88 5.12
C THR A 158 -55.90 14.43 6.39
N ASP A 159 -57.22 14.30 6.55
CA ASP A 159 -57.89 14.71 7.80
C ASP A 159 -57.39 13.94 9.02
N ALA A 160 -56.95 12.70 8.83
CA ALA A 160 -56.36 11.89 9.90
C ALA A 160 -54.96 12.39 10.28
N GLN A 161 -54.10 12.73 9.31
CA GLN A 161 -52.78 13.34 9.55
C GLN A 161 -52.91 14.71 10.23
N ARG A 162 -53.85 15.55 9.77
CA ARG A 162 -54.18 16.81 10.45
C ARG A 162 -54.65 16.56 11.88
N GLY A 163 -55.46 15.52 12.10
CA GLY A 163 -55.86 15.10 13.44
C GLY A 163 -54.68 14.70 14.33
N MET A 164 -53.64 14.07 13.77
CA MET A 164 -52.44 13.69 14.50
C MET A 164 -51.58 14.87 14.95
N MET A 165 -51.66 16.04 14.29
CA MET A 165 -50.92 17.25 14.72
C MET A 165 -51.35 17.77 16.11
N ARG A 166 -52.41 17.21 16.70
CA ARG A 166 -52.82 17.45 18.09
C ARG A 166 -52.04 16.61 19.10
N LEU A 167 -51.25 15.64 18.63
CA LEU A 167 -50.44 14.77 19.46
C LEU A 167 -49.13 15.50 19.82
N PRO A 168 -48.79 15.69 21.10
CA PRO A 168 -47.71 16.58 21.51
C PRO A 168 -46.29 16.05 21.23
N PHE A 169 -46.16 14.84 20.67
CA PHE A 169 -44.89 14.15 20.50
C PHE A 169 -44.34 14.17 19.07
N LEU A 170 -45.12 14.61 18.07
CA LEU A 170 -44.70 14.51 16.67
C LEU A 170 -43.48 15.39 16.38
N GLY A 171 -43.47 16.64 16.84
CA GLY A 171 -42.33 17.53 16.68
C GLY A 171 -41.06 16.97 17.32
N PRO A 172 -41.09 16.67 18.63
CA PRO A 172 -39.93 16.12 19.34
C PRO A 172 -39.38 14.81 18.77
N TYR A 173 -40.24 13.89 18.34
CA TYR A 173 -39.82 12.54 17.93
C TYR A 173 -39.62 12.35 16.42
N LEU A 174 -40.41 13.02 15.58
CA LEU A 174 -40.42 12.80 14.13
C LEU A 174 -39.83 13.98 13.36
N PHE A 175 -40.20 15.23 13.69
CA PHE A 175 -39.92 16.37 12.80
C PHE A 175 -38.57 17.08 13.01
N ASN A 176 -37.76 16.62 13.98
CA ASN A 176 -36.51 17.28 14.36
C ASN A 176 -35.30 17.01 13.42
N TRP A 177 -35.40 16.15 12.39
CA TRP A 177 -34.22 15.57 11.72
C TRP A 177 -34.08 15.80 10.20
N HIS A 178 -35.01 16.54 9.59
CA HIS A 178 -35.02 17.01 8.19
C HIS A 178 -34.99 15.95 7.06
N ASP A 179 -35.23 14.66 7.35
CA ASP A 179 -35.26 13.58 6.36
C ASP A 179 -36.50 12.65 6.50
N ASN A 180 -37.32 12.59 5.44
CA ASN A 180 -38.45 11.66 5.24
C ASN A 180 -39.61 11.74 6.25
N GLU A 181 -39.87 12.90 6.83
CA GLU A 181 -40.92 13.14 7.85
C GLU A 181 -42.33 12.83 7.34
N ARG A 182 -42.62 13.13 6.08
CA ARG A 182 -43.92 12.77 5.47
C ARG A 182 -44.14 11.26 5.46
N THR A 183 -43.13 10.50 5.03
CA THR A 183 -43.22 9.03 5.02
C THR A 183 -43.34 8.49 6.45
N ALA A 184 -42.61 9.06 7.40
CA ALA A 184 -42.73 8.73 8.83
C ALA A 184 -44.15 8.99 9.36
N LEU A 185 -44.75 10.13 9.03
CA LEU A 185 -46.11 10.49 9.42
C LEU A 185 -47.16 9.55 8.79
N GLU A 186 -47.02 9.22 7.50
CA GLU A 186 -47.89 8.28 6.77
C GLU A 186 -47.84 6.86 7.34
N LEU A 187 -46.65 6.40 7.75
CA LEU A 187 -46.49 5.11 8.41
C LEU A 187 -47.10 5.11 9.80
N LEU A 188 -46.91 6.18 10.57
CA LEU A 188 -47.46 6.30 11.92
C LEU A 188 -49.00 6.40 11.90
N GLU A 189 -49.59 7.05 10.89
CA GLU A 189 -51.04 7.11 10.67
C GLU A 189 -51.69 5.72 10.66
N GLN A 190 -51.00 4.75 10.06
CA GLN A 190 -51.47 3.37 9.91
C GLN A 190 -51.38 2.56 11.21
N ASN A 191 -50.60 3.01 12.20
CA ASN A 191 -50.36 2.29 13.46
C ASN A 191 -50.86 3.05 14.70
N ARG A 192 -52.17 2.99 14.95
CA ARG A 192 -52.79 3.58 16.16
C ARG A 192 -52.24 3.04 17.49
N PRO A 193 -51.92 1.74 17.64
CA PRO A 193 -51.22 1.24 18.83
C PRO A 193 -49.90 1.96 19.08
N LEU A 194 -49.06 2.14 18.05
CA LEU A 194 -47.79 2.85 18.17
C LEU A 194 -47.98 4.30 18.59
N GLN A 195 -48.96 5.02 18.03
CA GLN A 195 -49.30 6.38 18.48
C GLN A 195 -49.59 6.45 19.99
N ARG A 196 -50.26 5.43 20.54
CA ARG A 196 -50.52 5.35 22.00
C ARG A 196 -49.27 5.10 22.81
N VAL A 197 -48.34 4.28 22.30
CA VAL A 197 -47.04 4.05 22.92
C VAL A 197 -46.21 5.33 22.91
N LEU A 198 -46.10 6.02 21.78
CA LEU A 198 -45.36 7.28 21.70
C LEU A 198 -45.94 8.36 22.63
N ALA A 199 -47.28 8.46 22.72
CA ALA A 199 -47.93 9.35 23.68
C ALA A 199 -47.62 8.98 25.15
N LEU A 200 -47.49 7.68 25.44
CA LEU A 200 -47.11 7.20 26.77
C LEU A 200 -45.67 7.59 27.10
N LEU A 201 -44.73 7.36 26.18
CA LEU A 201 -43.30 7.66 26.35
C LEU A 201 -43.05 9.16 26.48
N TYR A 202 -43.73 9.96 25.66
CA TYR A 202 -43.65 11.41 25.71
C TYR A 202 -44.09 11.97 27.07
N ARG A 203 -45.18 11.43 27.64
CA ARG A 203 -45.64 11.81 28.98
C ARG A 203 -44.65 11.45 30.09
N GLN A 204 -43.78 10.47 29.87
CA GLN A 204 -42.71 10.12 30.81
C GLN A 204 -41.43 10.94 30.57
N GLY A 205 -41.38 11.80 29.56
CA GLY A 205 -40.19 12.59 29.24
C GLY A 205 -39.09 11.81 28.55
N VAL A 206 -39.40 10.66 27.93
CA VAL A 206 -38.42 9.88 27.16
C VAL A 206 -38.05 10.63 25.88
N THR A 207 -36.77 10.69 25.53
CA THR A 207 -36.27 11.26 24.29
C THR A 207 -36.20 10.17 23.21
N LEU A 208 -36.77 10.42 22.03
CA LEU A 208 -36.72 9.51 20.89
C LEU A 208 -36.37 10.27 19.61
N ALA A 209 -35.71 9.58 18.70
CA ALA A 209 -35.53 10.01 17.31
C ALA A 209 -36.06 8.92 16.39
N LEU A 210 -37.09 9.24 15.60
CA LEU A 210 -37.82 8.28 14.76
C LEU A 210 -37.87 8.78 13.32
N ASP A 211 -37.01 8.20 12.48
CA ASP A 211 -37.11 8.32 11.03
C ASP A 211 -38.10 7.29 10.45
N ALA A 212 -38.29 7.34 9.13
CA ALA A 212 -39.17 6.42 8.42
C ALA A 212 -38.74 4.94 8.52
N GLU A 213 -37.45 4.62 8.69
CA GLU A 213 -36.96 3.25 8.84
C GLU A 213 -37.28 2.69 10.22
N ARG A 214 -37.01 3.47 11.28
CA ARG A 214 -37.34 3.11 12.66
C ARG A 214 -38.85 2.91 12.86
N ILE A 215 -39.68 3.72 12.21
CA ILE A 215 -41.15 3.52 12.27
C ILE A 215 -41.56 2.23 11.55
N LYS A 216 -40.89 1.84 10.45
CA LYS A 216 -41.14 0.53 9.79
C LYS A 216 -40.76 -0.62 10.71
N ASP A 217 -39.62 -0.53 11.39
CA ASP A 217 -39.18 -1.53 12.37
C ASP A 217 -40.19 -1.67 13.52
N LEU A 218 -40.88 -0.59 13.89
CA LEU A 218 -41.96 -0.56 14.88
C LEU A 218 -43.34 -0.98 14.33
N GLY A 219 -43.43 -1.35 13.05
CA GLY A 219 -44.69 -1.71 12.38
C GLY A 219 -45.41 -2.91 13.00
N TRP A 220 -44.69 -3.75 13.74
CA TRP A 220 -45.26 -4.93 14.41
C TRP A 220 -46.12 -4.59 15.64
N VAL A 221 -46.00 -3.38 16.21
CA VAL A 221 -46.68 -3.01 17.48
C VAL A 221 -48.20 -3.10 17.35
N GLN A 222 -48.82 -3.99 18.13
CA GLN A 222 -50.27 -4.16 18.19
C GLN A 222 -50.86 -3.61 19.50
N MET A 223 -52.19 -3.52 19.58
CA MET A 223 -52.88 -3.04 20.78
C MET A 223 -52.54 -3.85 22.05
N ALA A 224 -52.27 -5.15 21.89
CA ALA A 224 -51.85 -6.02 22.98
C ALA A 224 -50.46 -5.65 23.55
N ASP A 225 -49.58 -5.04 22.75
CA ASP A 225 -48.23 -4.69 23.14
C ASP A 225 -48.15 -3.37 23.92
N VAL A 226 -49.17 -2.51 23.86
CA VAL A 226 -49.20 -1.24 24.63
C VAL A 226 -49.00 -1.48 26.13
N MET A 227 -49.52 -2.59 26.67
CA MET A 227 -49.32 -2.96 28.06
C MET A 227 -47.89 -3.43 28.37
N LYS A 228 -47.15 -3.95 27.38
CA LYS A 228 -45.74 -4.31 27.53
C LYS A 228 -44.89 -3.06 27.72
N PHE A 229 -45.11 -2.00 26.95
CA PHE A 229 -44.41 -0.72 27.13
C PHE A 229 -44.72 -0.09 28.49
N ARG A 230 -45.96 -0.20 28.98
CA ARG A 230 -46.29 0.23 30.36
C ARG A 230 -45.52 -0.56 31.41
N ARG A 231 -45.41 -1.89 31.23
CA ARG A 231 -44.63 -2.73 32.13
C ARG A 231 -43.14 -2.39 32.06
N LEU A 232 -42.61 -2.13 30.87
CA LEU A 232 -41.23 -1.71 30.65
C LEU A 232 -40.91 -0.44 31.45
N LEU A 233 -41.75 0.61 31.39
CA LEU A 233 -41.56 1.82 32.18
C LEU A 233 -41.39 1.52 33.68
N GLY A 234 -42.19 0.57 34.20
CA GLY A 234 -42.07 0.13 35.60
C GLY A 234 -40.83 -0.71 35.90
N VAL A 235 -40.31 -1.49 34.94
CA VAL A 235 -39.05 -2.24 35.08
C VAL A 235 -37.85 -1.30 35.22
N PHE A 236 -37.95 -0.12 34.62
CA PHE A 236 -36.93 0.92 34.64
C PHE A 236 -37.15 1.95 35.76
N ASP A 237 -38.07 1.69 36.70
CA ASP A 237 -38.43 2.61 37.79
C ASP A 237 -38.80 4.03 37.31
N PHE A 238 -39.25 4.17 36.06
CA PHE A 238 -39.49 5.46 35.40
C PHE A 238 -38.26 6.39 35.34
N ASP A 239 -37.05 5.84 35.42
CA ASP A 239 -35.80 6.58 35.25
C ASP A 239 -35.63 6.98 33.77
N THR A 240 -35.72 8.28 33.48
CA THR A 240 -35.67 8.80 32.11
C THR A 240 -34.30 8.60 31.47
N GLU A 241 -33.21 8.60 32.25
CA GLU A 241 -31.86 8.41 31.71
C GLU A 241 -31.68 6.97 31.21
N ASP A 242 -32.08 5.99 32.02
CA ASP A 242 -32.03 4.58 31.64
C ASP A 242 -33.00 4.27 30.49
N LEU A 243 -34.18 4.90 30.48
CA LEU A 243 -35.17 4.74 29.40
C LEU A 243 -34.66 5.31 28.07
N ASP A 244 -34.08 6.50 28.08
CA ASP A 244 -33.49 7.12 26.88
C ASP A 244 -32.38 6.21 26.32
N ALA A 245 -31.49 5.72 27.19
CA ALA A 245 -30.45 4.78 26.80
C ALA A 245 -31.02 3.46 26.25
N PHE A 246 -32.05 2.89 26.89
CA PHE A 246 -32.73 1.69 26.38
C PHE A 246 -33.33 1.89 25.00
N PHE A 247 -34.12 2.94 24.81
CA PHE A 247 -34.78 3.18 23.53
C PHE A 247 -33.77 3.48 22.42
N GLU A 248 -32.67 4.16 22.72
CA GLU A 248 -31.58 4.34 21.76
C GLU A 248 -31.00 2.98 21.32
N ARG A 249 -30.61 2.12 22.26
CA ARG A 249 -30.03 0.79 21.97
C ARG A 249 -31.02 -0.13 21.25
N TRP A 250 -32.27 -0.13 21.69
CA TRP A 250 -33.33 -0.95 21.12
C TRP A 250 -33.67 -0.54 19.69
N LEU A 251 -33.72 0.77 19.41
CA LEU A 251 -33.91 1.27 18.04
C LEU A 251 -32.68 1.01 17.15
N GLN A 252 -31.46 1.10 17.68
CA GLN A 252 -30.23 0.70 16.97
C GLN A 252 -30.25 -0.79 16.59
N ASN A 253 -30.90 -1.63 17.41
CA ASN A 253 -31.09 -3.06 17.17
C ASN A 253 -32.44 -3.39 16.50
N HIS A 254 -32.93 -2.55 15.60
CA HIS A 254 -34.14 -2.76 14.79
C HIS A 254 -35.44 -3.01 15.58
N ALA A 255 -35.55 -2.43 16.78
CA ALA A 255 -36.77 -2.38 17.59
C ALA A 255 -37.45 -3.76 17.79
N GLY A 256 -36.65 -4.82 17.97
CA GLY A 256 -37.13 -6.19 18.06
C GLY A 256 -38.08 -6.44 19.24
N GLN A 257 -39.16 -7.20 19.00
CA GLN A 257 -40.11 -7.59 20.07
C GLN A 257 -39.45 -8.49 21.14
N TYR A 258 -38.43 -9.25 20.75
CA TYR A 258 -37.68 -10.12 21.66
C TYR A 258 -37.04 -9.33 22.81
N ASP A 259 -36.32 -8.26 22.49
CA ASP A 259 -35.62 -7.39 23.43
C ASP A 259 -36.56 -6.84 24.49
N LEU A 260 -37.68 -6.27 24.04
CA LEU A 260 -38.75 -5.76 24.92
C LEU A 260 -39.26 -6.86 25.86
N ASN A 261 -39.54 -8.04 25.30
CA ASN A 261 -40.03 -9.18 26.08
C ASN A 261 -38.99 -9.66 27.11
N TRP A 262 -37.70 -9.61 26.78
CA TRP A 262 -36.61 -9.99 27.67
C TRP A 262 -36.61 -9.14 28.94
N PHE A 263 -36.60 -7.80 28.79
CA PHE A 263 -36.60 -6.87 29.94
C PHE A 263 -37.84 -7.02 30.82
N ILE A 264 -39.02 -7.24 30.21
CA ILE A 264 -40.26 -7.41 30.99
C ILE A 264 -40.42 -8.83 31.57
N SER A 265 -39.64 -9.82 31.12
CA SER A 265 -39.78 -11.22 31.57
C SER A 265 -39.08 -11.55 32.89
N GLY A 266 -38.21 -10.65 33.38
CA GLY A 266 -37.44 -10.84 34.61
C GLY A 266 -38.31 -11.15 35.84
N VAL A 267 -37.91 -12.14 36.63
CA VAL A 267 -38.57 -12.52 37.89
C VAL A 267 -38.35 -11.46 38.98
N GLN A 268 -37.23 -10.73 38.90
CA GLN A 268 -36.94 -9.54 39.70
C GLN A 268 -36.58 -8.36 38.78
N PRO A 269 -36.95 -7.12 39.13
CA PRO A 269 -36.50 -5.93 38.42
C PRO A 269 -34.97 -5.82 38.48
N LEU A 270 -34.34 -5.42 37.37
CA LEU A 270 -32.92 -5.08 37.35
C LEU A 270 -32.69 -3.86 38.23
N ASP A 271 -31.67 -3.88 39.09
CA ASP A 271 -31.27 -2.69 39.83
C ASP A 271 -30.63 -1.65 38.89
N LYS A 272 -30.42 -0.43 39.40
CA LYS A 272 -29.90 0.68 38.60
C LYS A 272 -28.51 0.38 38.03
N GLU A 273 -27.63 -0.25 38.82
CA GLU A 273 -26.27 -0.57 38.37
C GLU A 273 -26.31 -1.59 37.23
N GLN A 274 -27.13 -2.63 37.34
CA GLN A 274 -27.34 -3.64 36.29
C GLN A 274 -27.90 -3.03 35.00
N ARG A 275 -28.87 -2.11 35.10
CA ARG A 275 -29.41 -1.44 33.91
C ARG A 275 -28.35 -0.60 33.22
N GLN A 276 -27.59 0.18 33.97
CA GLN A 276 -26.52 1.01 33.42
C GLN A 276 -25.41 0.17 32.77
N GLU A 277 -25.05 -0.98 33.37
CA GLU A 277 -24.09 -1.92 32.78
C GLU A 277 -24.57 -2.47 31.44
N ILE A 278 -25.84 -2.91 31.37
CA ILE A 278 -26.43 -3.46 30.13
C ILE A 278 -26.49 -2.39 29.04
N LEU A 279 -26.86 -1.16 29.38
CA LEU A 279 -27.15 -0.09 28.42
C LEU A 279 -25.92 0.73 28.00
N CYS A 280 -24.79 0.54 28.67
CA CYS A 280 -23.53 1.26 28.47
C CYS A 280 -23.17 1.41 26.98
N ASN A 281 -23.16 0.33 26.20
CA ASN A 281 -22.88 0.34 24.77
C ASN A 281 -23.65 -0.75 24.01
N GLU A 282 -23.55 -0.74 22.67
CA GLU A 282 -24.21 -1.73 21.82
C GLU A 282 -23.79 -3.17 22.18
N LEU A 283 -22.51 -3.40 22.47
CA LEU A 283 -22.01 -4.74 22.77
C LEU A 283 -22.50 -5.25 24.13
N SER A 284 -22.52 -4.42 25.17
CA SER A 284 -23.08 -4.81 26.49
C SER A 284 -24.55 -5.17 26.36
N TYR A 285 -25.30 -4.38 25.59
CA TYR A 285 -26.72 -4.60 25.31
C TYR A 285 -26.97 -5.92 24.58
N LEU A 286 -26.28 -6.15 23.45
CA LEU A 286 -26.41 -7.38 22.67
C LEU A 286 -25.93 -8.61 23.46
N ASN A 287 -24.86 -8.47 24.25
CA ASN A 287 -24.37 -9.57 25.08
C ASN A 287 -25.42 -9.97 26.11
N ALA A 288 -26.03 -9.02 26.83
CA ALA A 288 -27.06 -9.31 27.82
C ALA A 288 -28.28 -10.05 27.22
N LEU A 289 -28.72 -9.62 26.03
CA LEU A 289 -29.89 -10.18 25.36
C LEU A 289 -29.65 -11.56 24.75
N TYR A 290 -28.56 -11.73 24.01
CA TYR A 290 -28.41 -12.88 23.10
C TYR A 290 -27.38 -13.92 23.54
N SER A 291 -26.46 -13.55 24.45
CA SER A 291 -25.31 -14.39 24.79
C SER A 291 -25.20 -14.68 26.28
N GLY A 292 -25.07 -13.63 27.10
CA GLY A 292 -24.78 -13.68 28.54
C GLY A 292 -23.40 -14.26 28.87
N ARG A 293 -22.53 -14.48 27.87
CA ARG A 293 -21.26 -15.19 28.01
C ARG A 293 -20.05 -14.28 28.09
N LEU A 294 -20.12 -13.10 27.47
CA LEU A 294 -18.99 -12.20 27.43
C LEU A 294 -18.84 -11.51 28.80
N ARG A 295 -17.75 -11.80 29.50
CA ARG A 295 -17.42 -11.26 30.84
C ARG A 295 -16.09 -10.50 30.77
N LEU A 296 -16.15 -9.21 30.50
CA LEU A 296 -15.01 -8.30 30.59
C LEU A 296 -15.49 -6.88 30.93
N ASP A 297 -14.55 -6.04 31.33
CA ASP A 297 -14.78 -4.62 31.49
C ASP A 297 -15.05 -3.96 30.12
N PHE A 298 -16.31 -3.60 29.88
CA PHE A 298 -16.74 -2.99 28.63
C PHE A 298 -16.16 -1.58 28.43
N GLU A 299 -15.76 -0.87 29.50
CA GLU A 299 -15.12 0.44 29.41
C GLU A 299 -13.66 0.33 28.94
N ALA A 300 -13.01 -0.80 29.17
CA ALA A 300 -11.65 -1.09 28.71
C ALA A 300 -11.56 -1.44 27.21
N ILE A 301 -12.69 -1.71 26.55
CA ILE A 301 -12.73 -2.10 25.13
C ILE A 301 -12.43 -0.89 24.24
N ARG A 302 -11.48 -1.06 23.34
CA ARG A 302 -11.10 -0.03 22.37
C ARG A 302 -11.97 -0.12 21.12
N ARG A 303 -12.14 1.01 20.42
CA ARG A 303 -12.98 1.12 19.21
C ARG A 303 -12.76 0.00 18.17
N TYR A 304 -11.51 -0.42 17.97
CA TYR A 304 -11.17 -1.46 16.98
C TYR A 304 -11.49 -2.90 17.43
N GLN A 305 -11.76 -3.13 18.72
CA GLN A 305 -12.13 -4.44 19.28
C GLN A 305 -13.64 -4.70 19.19
N PHE A 306 -14.47 -3.64 19.14
CA PHE A 306 -15.93 -3.79 19.07
C PHE A 306 -16.42 -4.63 17.89
N PRO A 307 -15.96 -4.43 16.63
CA PRO A 307 -16.57 -5.11 15.48
C PRO A 307 -16.52 -6.65 15.55
N VAL A 308 -15.41 -7.23 16.04
CA VAL A 308 -15.29 -8.69 16.16
C VAL A 308 -16.14 -9.26 17.29
N LEU A 309 -16.27 -8.52 18.40
CA LEU A 309 -17.09 -8.93 19.54
C LEU A 309 -18.59 -8.83 19.22
N THR A 310 -19.01 -7.72 18.60
CA THR A 310 -20.40 -7.54 18.13
C THR A 310 -20.79 -8.65 17.17
N TYR A 311 -19.95 -8.93 16.18
CA TYR A 311 -20.15 -10.03 15.24
C TYR A 311 -20.24 -11.39 15.96
N ALA A 312 -19.35 -11.65 16.93
CA ALA A 312 -19.36 -12.89 17.68
C ALA A 312 -20.65 -13.10 18.48
N VAL A 313 -21.20 -12.04 19.08
CA VAL A 313 -22.48 -12.09 19.80
C VAL A 313 -23.63 -12.34 18.82
N GLN A 314 -23.74 -11.54 17.75
CA GLN A 314 -24.82 -11.63 16.76
C GLN A 314 -24.86 -12.99 16.06
N HIS A 315 -23.70 -13.58 15.76
CA HIS A 315 -23.59 -14.88 15.09
C HIS A 315 -23.43 -16.07 16.05
N GLY A 316 -23.63 -15.88 17.36
CA GLY A 316 -23.65 -16.97 18.34
C GLY A 316 -22.32 -17.73 18.44
N LYS A 317 -21.19 -17.05 18.34
CA LYS A 317 -19.83 -17.62 18.45
C LYS A 317 -19.45 -17.90 19.91
N LYS A 318 -20.22 -18.80 20.55
CA LYS A 318 -20.16 -19.08 21.99
C LYS A 318 -18.76 -19.41 22.51
N HIS A 319 -18.03 -20.29 21.82
CA HIS A 319 -16.68 -20.69 22.24
C HIS A 319 -15.70 -19.52 22.17
N PHE A 320 -15.80 -18.67 21.15
CA PHE A 320 -14.97 -17.46 21.06
C PHE A 320 -15.27 -16.46 22.19
N LEU A 321 -16.55 -16.28 22.53
CA LEU A 321 -16.94 -15.38 23.63
C LEU A 321 -16.45 -15.92 24.99
N ASP A 322 -16.53 -17.24 25.21
CA ASP A 322 -15.98 -17.89 26.40
C ASP A 322 -14.45 -17.69 26.44
N LEU A 323 -13.75 -17.91 25.32
CA LEU A 323 -12.30 -17.71 25.19
C LEU A 323 -11.88 -16.27 25.53
N VAL A 324 -12.57 -15.27 24.98
CA VAL A 324 -12.28 -13.85 25.26
C VAL A 324 -12.51 -13.53 26.75
N SER A 325 -13.51 -14.13 27.37
CA SER A 325 -13.82 -13.93 28.78
C SER A 325 -12.78 -14.58 29.70
N GLU A 326 -12.36 -15.80 29.37
CA GLU A 326 -11.33 -16.55 30.11
C GLU A 326 -9.94 -15.90 29.96
N HIS A 327 -9.67 -15.25 28.82
CA HIS A 327 -8.38 -14.62 28.50
C HIS A 327 -8.53 -13.10 28.23
N SER A 328 -9.30 -12.41 29.07
CA SER A 328 -9.66 -11.00 28.88
C SER A 328 -8.44 -10.06 28.85
N GLU A 329 -7.48 -10.23 29.76
CA GLU A 329 -6.24 -9.44 29.78
C GLU A 329 -5.45 -9.58 28.47
N LEU A 330 -5.34 -10.82 27.94
CA LEU A 330 -4.67 -11.09 26.68
C LEU A 330 -5.40 -10.39 25.52
N PHE A 331 -6.71 -10.57 25.39
CA PHE A 331 -7.50 -9.95 24.33
C PHE A 331 -7.43 -8.41 24.36
N LEU A 332 -7.57 -7.82 25.56
CA LEU A 332 -7.52 -6.36 25.74
C LEU A 332 -6.13 -5.79 25.44
N SER A 333 -5.07 -6.58 25.63
CA SER A 333 -3.70 -6.18 25.31
C SER A 333 -3.37 -6.17 23.81
N LEU A 334 -4.18 -6.84 22.97
CA LEU A 334 -3.92 -6.94 21.53
C LEU A 334 -3.85 -5.57 20.83
N GLY A 335 -2.82 -5.41 20.01
CA GLY A 335 -2.59 -4.19 19.23
C GLY A 335 -3.69 -3.93 18.20
N ARG A 336 -3.87 -2.65 17.82
CA ARG A 336 -4.84 -2.22 16.79
C ARG A 336 -4.66 -2.87 15.42
N TYR A 337 -3.51 -3.49 15.18
CA TYR A 337 -3.16 -4.14 13.93
C TYR A 337 -3.16 -5.67 14.06
N ALA A 338 -3.61 -6.24 15.18
CA ALA A 338 -3.70 -7.68 15.31
C ALA A 338 -4.62 -8.27 14.23
N LEU A 339 -4.26 -9.45 13.69
CA LEU A 339 -5.00 -10.12 12.62
C LEU A 339 -6.49 -10.31 12.96
N LEU A 340 -6.82 -10.49 14.24
CA LEU A 340 -8.21 -10.64 14.71
C LEU A 340 -9.11 -9.44 14.37
N PHE A 341 -8.51 -8.25 14.22
CA PHE A 341 -9.21 -7.00 13.94
C PHE A 341 -9.13 -6.56 12.48
N GLU A 342 -8.49 -7.35 11.61
CA GLU A 342 -8.48 -7.08 10.18
C GLU A 342 -9.91 -7.17 9.62
N ASP A 343 -10.19 -6.33 8.64
CA ASP A 343 -11.45 -6.36 7.92
C ASP A 343 -11.63 -7.73 7.24
N LYS A 344 -12.88 -8.20 7.16
CA LYS A 344 -13.26 -9.54 6.67
C LYS A 344 -12.72 -10.75 7.46
N PHE A 345 -11.79 -10.60 8.42
CA PHE A 345 -11.30 -11.74 9.20
C PHE A 345 -12.43 -12.50 9.90
N ARG A 346 -13.33 -11.77 10.57
CA ARG A 346 -14.49 -12.33 11.28
C ARG A 346 -15.50 -13.03 10.35
N GLU A 347 -15.58 -12.63 9.08
CA GLU A 347 -16.47 -13.20 8.08
C GLU A 347 -15.90 -14.52 7.53
N HIS A 348 -14.60 -14.55 7.24
CA HIS A 348 -13.92 -15.71 6.66
C HIS A 348 -13.40 -16.72 7.69
N SER A 349 -13.11 -16.32 8.92
CA SER A 349 -12.54 -17.22 9.93
C SER A 349 -13.60 -17.85 10.84
N ASN A 350 -13.42 -19.13 11.15
CA ASN A 350 -14.22 -19.79 12.18
C ASN A 350 -13.74 -19.36 13.58
N LEU A 351 -14.31 -18.26 14.09
CA LEU A 351 -13.97 -17.73 15.42
C LEU A 351 -14.06 -18.77 16.55
N ASN A 352 -14.98 -19.73 16.46
CA ASN A 352 -15.14 -20.77 17.48
C ASN A 352 -14.00 -21.81 17.49
N SER A 353 -13.14 -21.85 16.47
CA SER A 353 -11.94 -22.71 16.47
C SER A 353 -10.69 -22.05 17.06
N LEU A 354 -10.77 -20.76 17.42
CA LEU A 354 -9.65 -20.03 17.97
C LEU A 354 -9.32 -20.49 19.40
N THR A 355 -8.04 -20.45 19.73
CA THR A 355 -7.49 -20.74 21.07
C THR A 355 -6.73 -19.53 21.62
N ALA A 356 -6.32 -19.59 22.89
CA ALA A 356 -5.48 -18.56 23.50
C ALA A 356 -4.14 -18.38 22.77
N GLU A 357 -3.55 -19.48 22.27
CA GLU A 357 -2.35 -19.44 21.45
C GLU A 357 -2.59 -18.68 20.14
N ASN A 358 -3.77 -18.81 19.53
CA ASN A 358 -4.11 -18.04 18.33
C ASN A 358 -4.25 -16.54 18.63
N LEU A 359 -4.83 -16.17 19.78
CA LEU A 359 -4.88 -14.76 20.21
C LEU A 359 -3.48 -14.17 20.37
N GLN A 360 -2.56 -14.92 20.97
CA GLN A 360 -1.17 -14.45 21.10
C GLN A 360 -0.46 -14.39 19.74
N ALA A 361 -0.69 -15.38 18.87
CA ALA A 361 -0.07 -15.48 17.56
C ALA A 361 -0.56 -14.43 16.54
N CYS A 362 -1.68 -13.76 16.84
CA CYS A 362 -2.28 -12.75 15.97
C CYS A 362 -1.83 -11.32 16.29
N ASP A 363 -1.10 -11.10 17.40
CA ASP A 363 -0.69 -9.76 17.84
C ASP A 363 0.47 -9.18 17.01
N THR A 364 0.42 -7.87 16.77
CA THR A 364 1.50 -7.11 16.15
C THR A 364 1.35 -5.60 16.39
N VAL A 365 2.49 -4.92 16.41
CA VAL A 365 2.56 -3.45 16.45
C VAL A 365 2.68 -2.81 15.06
N GLU A 366 2.97 -3.62 14.04
CA GLU A 366 3.22 -3.14 12.69
C GLU A 366 1.95 -3.17 11.85
N ARG A 367 1.68 -2.07 11.14
CA ARG A 367 0.58 -2.02 10.18
C ARG A 367 0.86 -2.97 9.01
N GLY A 368 -0.01 -3.95 8.83
CA GLY A 368 -0.08 -4.76 7.61
C GLY A 368 -1.16 -4.26 6.66
N ASN A 369 -1.09 -4.73 5.42
CA ASN A 369 -2.25 -4.78 4.55
C ASN A 369 -2.73 -6.23 4.50
N SER A 370 -4.04 -6.43 4.51
CA SER A 370 -4.66 -7.71 4.16
C SER A 370 -5.46 -7.54 2.87
N TYR A 371 -5.48 -8.58 2.05
CA TYR A 371 -6.30 -8.63 0.84
C TYR A 371 -7.42 -9.68 0.99
N PHE A 372 -8.00 -9.79 2.18
CA PHE A 372 -9.03 -10.78 2.48
C PHE A 372 -10.30 -10.59 1.65
N ASP A 373 -10.57 -9.39 1.13
CA ASP A 373 -11.65 -9.15 0.15
C ASP A 373 -11.51 -9.97 -1.15
N LEU A 374 -10.34 -10.57 -1.42
CA LEU A 374 -10.13 -11.45 -2.56
C LEU A 374 -10.51 -12.91 -2.27
N LEU A 375 -10.75 -13.27 -1.01
CA LEU A 375 -11.16 -14.60 -0.61
C LEU A 375 -12.65 -14.81 -0.96
N GLU A 376 -13.02 -16.08 -1.18
CA GLU A 376 -14.41 -16.42 -1.52
C GLU A 376 -15.37 -16.12 -0.34
N ASP A 377 -16.38 -15.30 -0.61
CA ASP A 377 -17.45 -14.98 0.37
C ASP A 377 -18.20 -16.25 0.79
N GLY A 378 -18.43 -16.40 2.09
CA GLY A 378 -19.12 -17.57 2.66
C GLY A 378 -18.22 -18.80 2.87
N GLN A 379 -17.01 -18.85 2.31
CA GLN A 379 -16.04 -19.89 2.63
C GLN A 379 -15.39 -19.62 4.00
N GLN A 380 -15.26 -20.69 4.80
CA GLN A 380 -14.56 -20.66 6.10
C GLN A 380 -13.11 -21.10 5.94
N TYR A 381 -12.18 -20.26 6.39
CA TYR A 381 -10.74 -20.49 6.39
C TYR A 381 -10.25 -20.69 7.82
N THR A 382 -9.25 -21.56 7.97
CA THR A 382 -8.60 -21.81 9.26
C THR A 382 -7.73 -20.61 9.67
N PHE A 383 -7.42 -20.50 10.96
CA PHE A 383 -6.55 -19.44 11.47
C PHE A 383 -5.18 -19.43 10.78
N GLU A 384 -4.61 -20.60 10.51
CA GLU A 384 -3.30 -20.73 9.85
C GLU A 384 -3.31 -20.26 8.40
N GLU A 385 -4.43 -20.42 7.68
CA GLU A 385 -4.62 -19.85 6.34
C GLU A 385 -4.65 -18.33 6.40
N MET A 386 -5.51 -17.77 7.25
CA MET A 386 -5.63 -16.32 7.41
C MET A 386 -4.29 -15.71 7.85
N ARG A 387 -3.59 -16.35 8.78
CA ARG A 387 -2.29 -15.91 9.27
C ARG A 387 -1.20 -15.99 8.21
N LEU A 388 -1.19 -17.03 7.37
CA LEU A 388 -0.20 -17.14 6.31
C LEU A 388 -0.40 -16.07 5.22
N LEU A 389 -1.65 -15.73 4.92
CA LEU A 389 -2.01 -14.71 3.91
C LEU A 389 -1.92 -13.28 4.44
N TRP A 390 -1.98 -13.13 5.75
CA TRP A 390 -1.86 -11.84 6.40
C TRP A 390 -0.49 -11.21 6.13
N ARG A 391 -0.52 -9.91 5.80
CA ARG A 391 0.66 -9.10 5.50
C ARG A 391 1.47 -9.59 4.29
N GLN A 392 0.87 -10.43 3.44
CA GLN A 392 1.46 -10.84 2.16
C GLN A 392 0.98 -9.92 1.03
N ASP A 393 1.79 -9.84 -0.02
CA ASP A 393 1.41 -9.10 -1.22
C ASP A 393 0.18 -9.71 -1.89
N LYS A 394 -0.60 -8.85 -2.55
CA LYS A 394 -1.85 -9.20 -3.25
C LYS A 394 -1.70 -10.45 -4.14
N VAL A 395 -0.54 -10.59 -4.79
CA VAL A 395 -0.22 -11.72 -5.68
C VAL A 395 -0.32 -13.08 -4.98
N TYR A 396 0.10 -13.18 -3.71
CA TYR A 396 0.04 -14.43 -2.95
C TYR A 396 -1.39 -14.80 -2.59
N VAL A 397 -2.23 -13.83 -2.25
CA VAL A 397 -3.65 -14.07 -1.95
C VAL A 397 -4.40 -14.51 -3.21
N ARG A 398 -4.13 -13.88 -4.35
CA ARG A 398 -4.68 -14.31 -5.65
C ARG A 398 -4.24 -15.71 -6.05
N LEU A 399 -2.96 -16.02 -5.89
CA LEU A 399 -2.49 -17.38 -6.17
C LEU A 399 -3.15 -18.39 -5.23
N TYR A 400 -3.31 -18.05 -3.95
CA TYR A 400 -3.96 -18.92 -2.97
C TYR A 400 -5.40 -19.27 -3.36
N THR A 401 -6.16 -18.30 -3.87
CA THR A 401 -7.55 -18.52 -4.31
C THR A 401 -7.61 -19.39 -5.56
N LEU A 402 -6.68 -19.25 -6.50
CA LEU A 402 -6.56 -20.15 -7.67
C LEU A 402 -6.18 -21.59 -7.27
N LEU A 403 -5.53 -21.77 -6.13
CA LEU A 403 -5.15 -23.08 -5.60
C LEU A 403 -6.27 -23.78 -4.79
N THR A 404 -7.47 -23.20 -4.69
CA THR A 404 -8.62 -23.75 -3.94
C THR A 404 -9.01 -25.21 -4.26
N PRO A 405 -8.77 -25.76 -5.46
CA PRO A 405 -8.95 -27.20 -5.69
C PRO A 405 -8.06 -28.12 -4.84
N LEU A 406 -6.96 -27.62 -4.25
CA LEU A 406 -6.09 -28.38 -3.35
C LEU A 406 -6.62 -28.40 -1.91
N SER A 407 -6.25 -29.43 -1.15
CA SER A 407 -6.48 -29.44 0.30
C SER A 407 -5.74 -28.31 1.00
N VAL A 408 -6.27 -27.84 2.14
CA VAL A 408 -5.69 -26.76 2.94
C VAL A 408 -4.20 -27.00 3.22
N ASP A 409 -3.81 -28.19 3.65
CA ASP A 409 -2.41 -28.53 3.93
C ASP A 409 -1.51 -28.38 2.70
N ARG A 410 -1.99 -28.79 1.51
CA ARG A 410 -1.24 -28.64 0.27
C ARG A 410 -1.14 -27.17 -0.15
N ARG A 411 -2.21 -26.38 0.00
CA ARG A 411 -2.18 -24.93 -0.29
C ARG A 411 -1.17 -24.20 0.61
N LEU A 412 -1.25 -24.45 1.92
CA LEU A 412 -0.34 -23.88 2.91
C LEU A 412 1.12 -24.29 2.64
N LEU A 413 1.36 -25.58 2.35
CA LEU A 413 2.69 -26.07 2.00
C LEU A 413 3.23 -25.36 0.76
N THR A 414 2.46 -25.31 -0.31
CA THR A 414 2.85 -24.65 -1.56
C THR A 414 3.18 -23.19 -1.31
N LEU A 415 2.30 -22.43 -0.66
CA LEU A 415 2.54 -21.00 -0.44
C LEU A 415 3.75 -20.75 0.48
N ARG A 416 3.93 -21.54 1.54
CA ARG A 416 5.12 -21.48 2.42
C ARG A 416 6.42 -21.73 1.66
N GLN A 417 6.43 -22.65 0.69
CA GLN A 417 7.60 -22.88 -0.15
C GLN A 417 7.95 -21.65 -0.99
N LEU A 418 6.94 -20.97 -1.54
CA LEU A 418 7.10 -19.78 -2.39
C LEU A 418 7.59 -18.58 -1.58
N LEU A 419 7.02 -18.38 -0.39
CA LEU A 419 7.40 -17.31 0.54
C LEU A 419 8.81 -17.49 1.09
N LYS A 420 9.21 -18.72 1.42
CA LYS A 420 10.54 -19.02 1.99
C LYS A 420 11.70 -18.53 1.12
N TYR A 421 11.52 -18.53 -0.21
CA TYR A 421 12.58 -18.17 -1.16
C TYR A 421 12.23 -16.92 -1.98
N ASP A 422 11.19 -16.18 -1.61
CA ASP A 422 10.76 -14.96 -2.29
C ASP A 422 10.63 -15.13 -3.82
N LEU A 423 9.86 -16.16 -4.23
CA LEU A 423 9.84 -16.61 -5.63
C LEU A 423 8.83 -15.86 -6.52
N ILE A 424 7.94 -15.05 -5.95
CA ILE A 424 6.85 -14.43 -6.70
C ILE A 424 7.01 -12.92 -6.65
N SER A 425 7.04 -12.29 -7.82
CA SER A 425 7.04 -10.84 -7.94
C SER A 425 5.65 -10.27 -7.60
N PRO A 426 5.56 -9.16 -6.84
CA PRO A 426 4.30 -8.47 -6.59
C PRO A 426 3.68 -7.89 -7.88
N TYR A 427 4.47 -7.74 -8.94
CA TYR A 427 4.05 -7.17 -10.24
C TYR A 427 3.78 -8.23 -11.32
N MET A 428 3.63 -9.50 -10.93
CA MET A 428 3.33 -10.58 -11.88
C MET A 428 2.01 -10.34 -12.61
N GLU A 429 1.99 -10.61 -13.92
CA GLU A 429 0.79 -10.43 -14.74
C GLU A 429 -0.23 -11.56 -14.49
N ASP A 430 -1.51 -11.27 -14.75
CA ASP A 430 -2.61 -12.20 -14.50
C ASP A 430 -2.42 -13.55 -15.22
N GLN A 431 -1.99 -13.51 -16.48
CA GLN A 431 -1.72 -14.69 -17.28
C GLN A 431 -0.57 -15.54 -16.71
N GLU A 432 0.46 -14.90 -16.16
CA GLU A 432 1.60 -15.59 -15.53
C GLU A 432 1.18 -16.26 -14.23
N ILE A 433 0.34 -15.60 -13.41
CA ILE A 433 -0.21 -16.17 -12.17
C ILE A 433 -1.10 -17.37 -12.48
N GLU A 434 -1.97 -17.27 -13.49
CA GLU A 434 -2.85 -18.37 -13.91
C GLU A 434 -2.05 -19.58 -14.40
N GLN A 435 -1.04 -19.36 -15.26
CA GLN A 435 -0.16 -20.42 -15.73
C GLN A 435 0.61 -21.06 -14.57
N LEU A 436 1.14 -20.25 -13.65
CA LEU A 436 1.82 -20.75 -12.45
C LEU A 436 0.88 -21.58 -11.58
N ALA A 437 -0.36 -21.12 -11.37
CA ALA A 437 -1.37 -21.84 -10.61
C ALA A 437 -1.64 -23.22 -11.22
N GLN A 438 -1.80 -23.31 -12.54
CA GLN A 438 -1.99 -24.60 -13.23
C GLN A 438 -0.85 -25.59 -12.91
N CYS A 439 0.41 -25.15 -12.99
CA CYS A 439 1.54 -26.00 -12.66
C CYS A 439 1.57 -26.42 -11.18
N LEU A 440 1.19 -25.52 -10.27
CA LEU A 440 1.20 -25.77 -8.83
C LEU A 440 0.00 -26.62 -8.35
N LEU A 441 -1.09 -26.66 -9.11
CA LEU A 441 -2.19 -27.60 -8.90
C LEU A 441 -1.77 -29.05 -9.16
N GLU A 442 -0.86 -29.28 -10.11
CA GLU A 442 -0.32 -30.63 -10.37
C GLU A 442 0.57 -31.10 -9.21
N LYS A 443 1.56 -30.30 -8.82
CA LYS A 443 2.54 -30.63 -7.77
C LYS A 443 3.24 -29.38 -7.22
N PRO A 444 3.73 -29.41 -5.96
CA PRO A 444 4.38 -28.26 -5.34
C PRO A 444 5.69 -27.90 -6.06
N PHE A 445 6.12 -26.64 -5.90
CA PHE A 445 7.34 -26.12 -6.53
C PHE A 445 8.57 -26.99 -6.26
N SER A 446 8.71 -27.54 -5.05
CA SER A 446 9.83 -28.42 -4.71
C SER A 446 9.93 -29.67 -5.58
N GLU A 447 8.79 -30.23 -6.03
CA GLU A 447 8.76 -31.41 -6.89
C GLU A 447 9.08 -31.07 -8.34
N TRP A 448 8.64 -29.90 -8.82
CA TRP A 448 9.09 -29.36 -10.11
C TRP A 448 10.60 -29.15 -10.14
N TYR A 449 11.11 -28.45 -9.13
CA TYR A 449 12.52 -28.08 -9.04
C TYR A 449 13.46 -29.30 -8.94
N ARG A 450 13.11 -30.31 -8.14
CA ARG A 450 13.94 -31.53 -7.98
C ARG A 450 13.68 -32.60 -9.05
N GLY A 451 12.49 -32.60 -9.63
CA GLY A 451 12.06 -33.58 -10.63
C GLY A 451 12.31 -33.07 -12.03
N ALA A 452 11.33 -32.38 -12.61
CA ALA A 452 11.33 -31.97 -14.01
C ALA A 452 12.50 -31.05 -14.40
N PHE A 453 13.05 -30.30 -13.44
CA PHE A 453 14.21 -29.42 -13.68
C PHE A 453 15.50 -29.92 -13.04
N GLY A 454 15.47 -31.07 -12.37
CA GLY A 454 16.58 -31.55 -11.54
C GLY A 454 17.84 -31.89 -12.33
N HIS A 455 17.72 -32.10 -13.65
CA HIS A 455 18.85 -32.36 -14.55
C HIS A 455 19.58 -31.09 -14.99
N ILE A 456 18.98 -29.90 -14.82
CA ILE A 456 19.56 -28.63 -15.27
C ILE A 456 20.62 -28.16 -14.27
N HIS A 457 21.88 -28.19 -14.70
CA HIS A 457 23.01 -27.89 -13.82
C HIS A 457 23.04 -26.41 -13.39
N GLY A 458 23.19 -26.19 -12.09
CA GLY A 458 23.31 -24.85 -11.50
C GLY A 458 22.02 -24.03 -11.49
N LEU A 459 20.86 -24.61 -11.83
CA LEU A 459 19.59 -23.89 -11.92
C LEU A 459 19.18 -23.29 -10.57
N THR A 460 19.04 -21.96 -10.52
CA THR A 460 18.51 -21.27 -9.34
C THR A 460 17.00 -21.44 -9.21
N ARG A 461 16.47 -21.34 -7.99
CA ARG A 461 15.02 -21.40 -7.73
C ARG A 461 14.28 -20.25 -8.43
N LYS A 462 14.90 -19.08 -8.52
CA LYS A 462 14.32 -17.92 -9.23
C LYS A 462 14.20 -18.21 -10.73
N THR A 463 15.23 -18.74 -11.37
CA THR A 463 15.16 -19.15 -12.79
C THR A 463 14.16 -20.28 -13.00
N ALA A 464 14.13 -21.28 -12.12
CA ALA A 464 13.15 -22.36 -12.16
C ALA A 464 11.70 -21.87 -12.04
N MET A 465 11.45 -20.88 -11.19
CA MET A 465 10.13 -20.26 -11.05
C MET A 465 9.71 -19.55 -12.34
N ARG A 466 10.65 -18.82 -12.98
CA ARG A 466 10.40 -18.20 -14.29
C ARG A 466 10.09 -19.24 -15.37
N LEU A 467 10.74 -20.41 -15.34
CA LEU A 467 10.39 -21.53 -16.24
C LEU A 467 8.95 -22.01 -16.00
N LEU A 468 8.48 -22.08 -14.74
CA LEU A 468 7.09 -22.46 -14.46
C LEU A 468 6.08 -21.42 -14.91
N GLN A 469 6.37 -20.14 -14.73
CA GLN A 469 5.51 -19.04 -15.21
C GLN A 469 5.27 -19.10 -16.72
N ARG A 470 6.23 -19.67 -17.48
CA ARG A 470 6.14 -19.85 -18.94
C ARG A 470 6.11 -21.31 -19.37
N TYR A 471 5.69 -22.20 -18.48
CA TYR A 471 5.80 -23.65 -18.70
C TYR A 471 5.08 -24.10 -19.97
N ALA A 472 3.86 -23.63 -20.23
CA ALA A 472 3.11 -23.99 -21.44
C ALA A 472 3.88 -23.69 -22.74
N GLN A 473 4.68 -22.63 -22.76
CA GLN A 473 5.49 -22.20 -23.91
C GLN A 473 6.81 -22.98 -24.00
N LEU A 474 7.40 -23.32 -22.85
CA LEU A 474 8.76 -23.85 -22.78
C LEU A 474 8.86 -25.36 -22.54
N GLN A 475 7.78 -26.02 -22.15
CA GLN A 475 7.77 -27.43 -21.72
C GLN A 475 8.41 -28.41 -22.71
N ALA A 476 8.33 -28.13 -24.02
CA ALA A 476 8.93 -28.98 -25.05
C ALA A 476 10.47 -28.96 -25.03
N PHE A 477 11.08 -27.86 -24.57
CA PHE A 477 12.52 -27.64 -24.59
C PHE A 477 13.19 -28.05 -23.27
N ILE A 478 12.46 -27.96 -22.15
CA ILE A 478 12.96 -28.21 -20.79
C ILE A 478 13.72 -29.54 -20.64
N PRO A 479 13.28 -30.68 -21.21
CA PRO A 479 13.99 -31.95 -21.08
C PRO A 479 15.42 -31.95 -21.64
N GLU A 480 15.73 -31.08 -22.59
CA GLU A 480 17.03 -31.00 -23.26
C GLU A 480 17.97 -29.92 -22.68
N LEU A 481 17.45 -29.00 -21.84
CA LEU A 481 18.27 -27.97 -21.18
C LEU A 481 19.31 -28.63 -20.25
N GLN A 482 20.57 -28.22 -20.34
CA GLN A 482 21.68 -28.79 -19.57
C GLN A 482 22.15 -27.87 -18.45
N SER A 483 22.02 -26.56 -18.61
CA SER A 483 22.54 -25.55 -17.69
C SER A 483 21.56 -24.43 -17.39
N GLU A 484 21.80 -23.67 -16.32
CA GLU A 484 21.04 -22.44 -16.05
C GLU A 484 21.10 -21.45 -17.22
N ALA A 485 22.22 -21.38 -17.94
CA ALA A 485 22.35 -20.50 -19.11
C ALA A 485 21.33 -20.86 -20.20
N ASP A 486 21.10 -22.16 -20.44
CA ASP A 486 20.09 -22.62 -21.39
C ASP A 486 18.68 -22.16 -20.97
N ALA A 487 18.37 -22.29 -19.69
CA ALA A 487 17.09 -21.83 -19.13
C ALA A 487 16.92 -20.31 -19.25
N ILE A 488 17.95 -19.53 -18.92
CA ILE A 488 17.93 -18.06 -19.05
C ILE A 488 17.79 -17.67 -20.52
N PHE A 489 18.50 -18.33 -21.43
CA PHE A 489 18.39 -18.09 -22.86
C PHE A 489 16.97 -18.36 -23.34
N ALA A 490 16.39 -19.49 -22.95
CA ALA A 490 15.02 -19.87 -23.29
C ALA A 490 13.99 -18.83 -22.81
N LEU A 491 14.21 -18.28 -21.62
CA LEU A 491 13.31 -17.28 -21.03
C LEU A 491 13.37 -15.91 -21.72
N ASN A 492 14.49 -15.56 -22.34
CA ASN A 492 14.75 -14.20 -22.84
C ASN A 492 14.70 -14.09 -24.38
N ASN A 493 14.70 -15.22 -25.12
CA ASN A 493 14.83 -15.23 -26.58
C ASN A 493 13.61 -15.86 -27.27
N GLU A 494 12.41 -15.35 -26.99
CA GLU A 494 11.15 -15.86 -27.55
C GLU A 494 11.15 -15.93 -29.07
N THR A 495 11.77 -14.96 -29.76
CA THR A 495 11.83 -14.92 -31.22
C THR A 495 12.64 -16.05 -31.84
N VAL A 496 13.69 -16.51 -31.17
CA VAL A 496 14.54 -17.63 -31.62
C VAL A 496 13.83 -18.96 -31.38
N ILE A 497 13.08 -19.05 -30.28
CA ILE A 497 12.32 -20.23 -29.88
C ILE A 497 11.05 -20.39 -30.71
N ALA A 498 10.43 -19.28 -31.12
CA ALA A 498 9.19 -19.29 -31.88
C ALA A 498 9.32 -20.13 -33.16
N GLY A 499 8.50 -21.18 -33.24
CA GLY A 499 8.46 -22.10 -34.39
C GLY A 499 9.45 -23.26 -34.35
N GLN A 500 10.34 -23.33 -33.36
CA GLN A 500 11.22 -24.48 -33.14
C GLN A 500 10.47 -25.59 -32.38
N LYS A 501 10.80 -26.86 -32.68
CA LYS A 501 10.12 -28.01 -32.07
C LYS A 501 10.82 -28.57 -30.83
N ASP A 502 12.14 -28.41 -30.77
CA ASP A 502 13.01 -28.99 -29.75
C ASP A 502 14.22 -28.08 -29.50
N TRP A 503 14.98 -28.35 -28.43
CA TRP A 503 16.09 -27.49 -28.02
C TRP A 503 17.26 -27.60 -29.01
N THR A 504 17.46 -28.78 -29.59
CA THR A 504 18.45 -29.01 -30.64
C THR A 504 18.26 -28.05 -31.83
N GLN A 505 17.03 -27.81 -32.26
CA GLN A 505 16.71 -26.82 -33.30
C GLN A 505 17.00 -25.39 -32.87
N VAL A 506 16.75 -25.03 -31.61
CA VAL A 506 17.11 -23.70 -31.05
C VAL A 506 18.63 -23.50 -31.09
N CYS A 507 19.41 -24.49 -30.67
CA CYS A 507 20.87 -24.48 -30.73
C CYS A 507 21.43 -24.35 -32.16
N ALA A 508 20.73 -24.86 -33.17
CA ALA A 508 21.09 -24.66 -34.56
C ALA A 508 20.69 -23.27 -35.08
N ALA A 509 19.52 -22.77 -34.68
CA ALA A 509 18.97 -21.49 -35.12
C ALA A 509 19.73 -20.29 -34.54
N VAL A 510 20.25 -20.37 -33.32
CA VAL A 510 20.95 -19.25 -32.67
C VAL A 510 22.16 -18.77 -33.49
N LEU A 511 22.85 -19.67 -34.19
CA LEU A 511 24.00 -19.34 -35.04
C LEU A 511 23.66 -18.44 -36.24
N THR A 512 22.39 -18.40 -36.66
CA THR A 512 21.93 -17.63 -37.82
C THR A 512 20.93 -16.53 -37.47
N MET A 513 20.35 -16.55 -36.27
CA MET A 513 19.33 -15.59 -35.84
C MET A 513 19.85 -14.54 -34.84
N ASP A 514 20.86 -14.85 -34.03
CA ASP A 514 21.43 -13.91 -33.06
C ASP A 514 22.11 -12.74 -33.80
N GLN A 515 21.55 -11.53 -33.64
CA GLN A 515 22.02 -10.35 -34.37
C GLN A 515 23.36 -9.82 -33.85
N ASP A 516 23.58 -9.89 -32.53
CA ASP A 516 24.84 -9.46 -31.91
C ASP A 516 25.99 -10.36 -32.40
N TRP A 517 25.72 -11.66 -32.55
CA TRP A 517 26.63 -12.63 -33.12
C TRP A 517 26.94 -12.35 -34.59
N LEU A 518 25.93 -12.13 -35.43
CA LEU A 518 26.14 -11.87 -36.85
C LEU A 518 26.99 -10.60 -37.08
N ASP A 519 26.71 -9.54 -36.31
CA ASP A 519 27.51 -8.31 -36.36
C ASP A 519 28.96 -8.56 -35.87
N LEU A 520 29.15 -9.22 -34.72
CA LEU A 520 30.47 -9.57 -34.21
C LEU A 520 31.27 -10.45 -35.18
N LYS A 521 30.64 -11.46 -35.78
CA LYS A 521 31.24 -12.35 -36.77
C LYS A 521 31.82 -11.56 -37.94
N GLN A 522 31.05 -10.60 -38.46
CA GLN A 522 31.49 -9.73 -39.55
C GLN A 522 32.63 -8.79 -39.09
N ARG A 523 32.44 -8.09 -37.98
CA ARG A 523 33.36 -7.05 -37.51
C ARG A 523 34.70 -7.58 -37.01
N LEU A 524 34.70 -8.76 -36.40
CA LEU A 524 35.90 -9.46 -35.94
C LEU A 524 36.50 -10.39 -37.00
N SER A 525 35.88 -10.46 -38.19
CA SER A 525 36.34 -11.24 -39.34
C SER A 525 36.45 -12.76 -39.08
N PHE A 526 35.46 -13.34 -38.41
CA PHE A 526 35.35 -14.79 -38.24
C PHE A 526 34.74 -15.44 -39.50
N THR A 527 35.46 -16.36 -40.13
CA THR A 527 35.02 -17.00 -41.39
C THR A 527 33.97 -18.09 -41.16
N ASP A 528 33.24 -18.47 -42.21
CA ASP A 528 32.28 -19.58 -42.13
C ASP A 528 32.94 -20.91 -41.77
N GLU A 529 34.16 -21.15 -42.26
CA GLU A 529 34.94 -22.34 -41.90
C GLU A 529 35.31 -22.37 -40.42
N PHE A 530 35.66 -21.21 -39.83
CA PHE A 530 35.92 -21.11 -38.40
C PHE A 530 34.67 -21.43 -37.58
N VAL A 531 33.50 -20.94 -38.02
CA VAL A 531 32.22 -21.22 -37.35
C VAL A 531 31.87 -22.70 -37.39
N GLU A 532 32.04 -23.36 -38.53
CA GLU A 532 31.76 -24.79 -38.64
C GLU A 532 32.76 -25.63 -37.82
N GLN A 533 34.04 -25.26 -37.78
CA GLN A 533 35.06 -25.96 -37.00
C GLN A 533 34.81 -25.88 -35.49
N HIS A 534 34.29 -24.75 -34.99
CA HIS A 534 34.10 -24.49 -33.56
C HIS A 534 32.62 -24.33 -33.17
N LYS A 535 31.74 -25.00 -33.89
CA LYS A 535 30.29 -24.85 -33.78
C LYS A 535 29.76 -24.97 -32.35
N GLU A 536 30.16 -26.01 -31.61
CA GLU A 536 29.67 -26.28 -30.26
C GLU A 536 30.11 -25.21 -29.23
N PRO A 537 31.42 -24.86 -29.11
CA PRO A 537 31.84 -23.74 -28.27
C PRO A 537 31.18 -22.41 -28.63
N ILE A 538 30.98 -22.13 -29.93
CA ILE A 538 30.29 -20.93 -30.38
C ILE A 538 28.83 -20.95 -29.91
N THR A 539 28.10 -22.05 -30.12
CA THR A 539 26.72 -22.18 -29.62
C THR A 539 26.65 -21.95 -28.11
N ASN A 540 27.55 -22.54 -27.32
CA ASN A 540 27.62 -22.31 -25.88
C ASN A 540 27.86 -20.84 -25.53
N PHE A 541 28.77 -20.16 -26.25
CA PHE A 541 29.01 -18.73 -26.10
C PHE A 541 27.77 -17.90 -26.33
N LEU A 542 26.95 -18.24 -27.34
CA LEU A 542 25.69 -17.55 -27.62
C LEU A 542 24.64 -17.81 -26.53
N LEU A 543 24.47 -19.06 -26.10
CA LEU A 543 23.51 -19.42 -25.06
C LEU A 543 23.81 -18.74 -23.71
N HIS A 544 25.08 -18.52 -23.40
CA HIS A 544 25.49 -17.80 -22.18
C HIS A 544 25.45 -16.26 -22.32
N GLY A 545 24.91 -15.74 -23.44
CA GLY A 545 24.82 -14.30 -23.69
C GLY A 545 26.17 -13.64 -23.99
N GLY A 546 27.17 -14.43 -24.39
CA GLY A 546 28.51 -13.96 -24.73
C GLY A 546 28.52 -12.97 -25.89
N SER A 547 27.67 -13.19 -26.90
CA SER A 547 27.51 -12.30 -28.07
C SER A 547 27.11 -10.90 -27.63
N ALA A 548 26.04 -10.78 -26.87
CA ALA A 548 25.54 -9.49 -26.39
C ALA A 548 26.59 -8.75 -25.52
N MET A 549 27.25 -9.44 -24.59
CA MET A 549 28.29 -8.83 -23.75
C MET A 549 29.49 -8.36 -24.56
N ALA A 550 29.98 -9.19 -25.49
CA ALA A 550 31.11 -8.86 -26.34
C ALA A 550 30.77 -7.74 -27.34
N HIS A 551 29.57 -7.75 -27.92
CA HIS A 551 29.08 -6.74 -28.85
C HIS A 551 28.95 -5.37 -28.16
N SER A 552 28.39 -5.34 -26.94
CA SER A 552 28.30 -4.11 -26.15
C SER A 552 29.68 -3.50 -25.85
N LEU A 553 30.65 -4.34 -25.46
CA LEU A 553 32.01 -3.87 -25.22
C LEU A 553 32.70 -3.43 -26.51
N TYR A 554 32.53 -4.18 -27.60
CA TYR A 554 33.08 -3.84 -28.92
C TYR A 554 32.58 -2.48 -29.41
N GLY A 555 31.28 -2.19 -29.27
CA GLY A 555 30.68 -0.92 -29.66
C GLY A 555 31.26 0.28 -28.90
N TYR A 556 31.62 0.08 -27.62
CA TYR A 556 32.27 1.11 -26.81
C TYR A 556 33.75 1.32 -27.19
N LEU A 557 34.45 0.27 -27.60
CA LEU A 557 35.88 0.31 -27.95
C LEU A 557 36.17 0.90 -29.35
N GLN A 558 35.14 1.33 -30.09
CA GLN A 558 35.31 1.90 -31.43
C GLN A 558 36.32 3.04 -31.44
N GLY A 559 37.26 2.99 -32.39
CA GLY A 559 38.37 3.95 -32.50
C GLY A 559 39.63 3.59 -31.70
N ASN A 560 39.63 2.46 -30.97
CA ASN A 560 40.82 1.92 -30.29
C ASN A 560 41.20 0.54 -30.82
N ASP A 561 41.92 0.50 -31.94
CA ASP A 561 42.29 -0.73 -32.66
C ASP A 561 43.02 -1.74 -31.77
N LYS A 562 43.84 -1.28 -30.82
CA LYS A 562 44.57 -2.17 -29.89
C LYS A 562 43.62 -2.89 -28.93
N ALA A 563 42.64 -2.16 -28.39
CA ALA A 563 41.65 -2.73 -27.48
C ALA A 563 40.66 -3.65 -28.22
N ILE A 564 40.29 -3.28 -29.45
CA ILE A 564 39.47 -4.13 -30.33
C ILE A 564 40.20 -5.44 -30.64
N GLU A 565 41.50 -5.38 -30.97
CA GLU A 565 42.30 -6.57 -31.22
C GLU A 565 42.46 -7.45 -29.96
N ALA A 566 42.59 -6.83 -28.78
CA ALA A 566 42.62 -7.56 -27.51
C ALA A 566 41.29 -8.28 -27.26
N LEU A 567 40.16 -7.58 -27.44
CA LEU A 567 38.82 -8.18 -27.34
C LEU A 567 38.65 -9.32 -28.35
N ARG A 568 39.07 -9.13 -29.60
CA ARG A 568 39.01 -10.16 -30.65
C ARG A 568 39.70 -11.44 -30.21
N ARG A 569 40.91 -11.34 -29.66
CA ARG A 569 41.67 -12.52 -29.19
C ARG A 569 41.00 -13.21 -28.01
N ILE A 570 40.46 -12.45 -27.06
CA ILE A 570 39.75 -12.97 -25.90
C ILE A 570 38.50 -13.74 -26.34
N VAL A 571 37.67 -13.11 -27.18
CA VAL A 571 36.46 -13.72 -27.74
C VAL A 571 36.84 -14.95 -28.57
N GLN A 572 37.80 -14.83 -29.49
CA GLN A 572 38.23 -15.95 -30.33
C GLN A 572 38.69 -17.15 -29.49
N ALA A 573 39.44 -16.92 -28.41
CA ALA A 573 39.88 -18.01 -27.54
C ALA A 573 38.69 -18.70 -26.84
N GLU A 574 37.68 -17.94 -26.40
CA GLU A 574 36.44 -18.52 -25.87
C GLU A 574 35.67 -19.31 -26.94
N LEU A 575 35.52 -18.75 -28.14
CA LEU A 575 34.88 -19.43 -29.29
C LEU A 575 35.63 -20.69 -29.71
N MET A 576 36.92 -20.84 -29.38
CA MET A 576 37.70 -22.05 -29.66
C MET A 576 37.69 -23.06 -28.49
N GLY A 577 37.10 -22.72 -27.34
CA GLY A 577 37.21 -23.50 -26.11
C GLY A 577 38.62 -23.48 -25.49
N GLN A 578 39.42 -22.45 -25.80
CA GLN A 578 40.83 -22.30 -25.43
C GLN A 578 41.10 -21.07 -24.55
N PHE A 579 40.06 -20.56 -23.88
CA PHE A 579 40.17 -19.36 -23.04
C PHE A 579 41.28 -19.44 -21.99
N TYR A 580 41.41 -20.54 -21.25
CA TYR A 580 42.46 -20.69 -20.24
C TYR A 580 43.87 -20.78 -20.85
N THR A 581 44.00 -21.30 -22.07
CA THR A 581 45.27 -21.29 -22.82
C THR A 581 45.69 -19.87 -23.18
N LEU A 582 44.73 -18.99 -23.52
CA LEU A 582 45.00 -17.56 -23.73
C LEU A 582 45.31 -16.85 -22.41
N LYS A 583 44.49 -17.07 -21.38
CA LYS A 583 44.63 -16.38 -20.08
C LYS A 583 45.96 -16.70 -19.43
N TYR A 584 46.41 -17.94 -19.49
CA TYR A 584 47.67 -18.42 -18.91
C TYR A 584 48.68 -18.84 -19.97
N PHE A 585 48.81 -18.06 -21.04
CA PHE A 585 49.79 -18.32 -22.09
C PHE A 585 51.21 -18.28 -21.52
N THR A 586 52.12 -19.07 -22.11
CA THR A 586 53.47 -19.28 -21.60
C THR A 586 54.22 -17.97 -21.32
N ASP A 587 54.79 -17.87 -20.11
CA ASP A 587 55.49 -16.71 -19.53
C ASP A 587 54.64 -15.45 -19.28
N ASP A 588 53.35 -15.40 -19.63
CA ASP A 588 52.57 -14.17 -19.49
C ASP A 588 52.50 -13.68 -18.05
N LEU A 589 52.30 -14.58 -17.08
CA LEU A 589 52.25 -14.22 -15.67
C LEU A 589 53.55 -13.55 -15.21
N GLN A 590 54.69 -14.18 -15.52
CA GLN A 590 56.01 -13.64 -15.20
C GLN A 590 56.27 -12.30 -15.91
N ARG A 591 55.82 -12.13 -17.15
CA ARG A 591 55.97 -10.89 -17.94
C ARG A 591 55.08 -9.76 -17.41
N GLU A 592 53.84 -10.05 -17.05
CA GLU A 592 52.86 -9.07 -16.54
C GLU A 592 53.33 -8.47 -15.21
N ILE A 593 53.80 -9.32 -14.27
CA ILE A 593 54.23 -8.88 -12.93
C ILE A 593 55.73 -8.51 -12.87
N ARG A 594 56.53 -8.89 -13.88
CA ARG A 594 57.99 -8.72 -13.92
C ARG A 594 58.69 -9.21 -12.64
N TYR A 595 58.34 -10.43 -12.25
CA TYR A 595 58.88 -11.12 -11.08
C TYR A 595 59.04 -12.61 -11.40
N PRO A 596 60.16 -13.26 -11.03
CA PRO A 596 60.34 -14.69 -11.29
C PRO A 596 59.32 -15.52 -10.52
N ILE A 597 58.60 -16.40 -11.23
CA ILE A 597 57.60 -17.31 -10.67
C ILE A 597 58.05 -18.75 -10.94
N SER A 598 58.03 -19.60 -9.93
CA SER A 598 58.27 -21.03 -10.14
C SER A 598 57.02 -21.75 -10.65
N GLU A 599 57.19 -22.90 -11.31
CA GLU A 599 56.08 -23.71 -11.82
C GLU A 599 55.08 -24.11 -10.72
N ALA A 600 55.56 -24.39 -9.50
CA ALA A 600 54.72 -24.68 -8.35
C ALA A 600 53.85 -23.47 -7.94
N GLN A 601 54.43 -22.26 -7.96
CA GLN A 601 53.71 -21.02 -7.66
C GLN A 601 52.68 -20.70 -8.73
N GLU A 602 53.01 -20.92 -10.01
CA GLU A 602 52.08 -20.71 -11.12
C GLU A 602 50.91 -21.70 -11.07
N THR A 603 51.17 -22.98 -10.81
CA THR A 603 50.12 -23.98 -10.59
C THR A 603 49.23 -23.63 -9.40
N ALA A 604 49.83 -23.21 -8.28
CA ALA A 604 49.08 -22.77 -7.11
C ALA A 604 48.22 -21.52 -7.40
N TRP A 605 48.71 -20.59 -8.22
CA TRP A 605 47.92 -19.44 -8.67
C TRP A 605 46.73 -19.86 -9.51
N LYS A 606 46.92 -20.74 -10.51
CA LYS A 606 45.87 -21.22 -11.42
C LYS A 606 44.71 -21.93 -10.72
N HIS A 607 44.97 -22.70 -9.67
CA HIS A 607 43.95 -23.45 -8.93
C HIS A 607 42.98 -22.54 -8.15
N ASN A 608 41.67 -22.56 -8.40
CA ASN A 608 40.70 -21.73 -7.67
C ASN A 608 40.32 -22.34 -6.31
N LEU A 609 40.33 -21.52 -5.26
CA LEU A 609 39.91 -21.91 -3.91
C LEU A 609 38.43 -21.63 -3.66
N THR A 610 37.84 -22.40 -2.75
CA THR A 610 36.48 -22.19 -2.22
C THR A 610 36.49 -22.19 -0.69
N LEU A 611 35.50 -21.54 -0.09
CA LEU A 611 35.35 -21.43 1.36
C LEU A 611 33.87 -21.35 1.75
N GLU A 612 33.43 -22.18 2.70
CA GLU A 612 32.07 -22.14 3.25
C GLU A 612 32.07 -21.64 4.69
N ARG A 613 31.10 -20.79 5.03
CA ARG A 613 30.89 -20.31 6.41
C ARG A 613 29.43 -19.97 6.66
N GLY A 614 28.74 -20.84 7.40
CA GLY A 614 27.31 -20.65 7.70
C GLY A 614 26.48 -20.60 6.40
N PRO A 615 25.67 -19.56 6.17
CA PRO A 615 24.87 -19.43 4.94
C PRO A 615 25.66 -18.91 3.72
N PHE A 616 26.97 -18.68 3.87
CA PHE A 616 27.80 -18.07 2.84
C PHE A 616 28.77 -19.06 2.17
N PHE A 617 28.94 -18.90 0.86
CA PHE A 617 29.90 -19.63 0.03
C PHE A 617 30.76 -18.63 -0.74
N ALA A 618 32.08 -18.73 -0.64
CA ALA A 618 33.03 -17.92 -1.38
C ALA A 618 33.83 -18.79 -2.37
N GLU A 619 34.06 -18.27 -3.58
CA GLU A 619 34.85 -18.93 -4.63
C GLU A 619 35.77 -17.93 -5.34
N GLU A 620 36.99 -18.38 -5.69
CA GLU A 620 37.77 -17.72 -6.74
C GLU A 620 37.19 -18.04 -8.10
N ALA A 621 37.10 -17.02 -8.95
CA ALA A 621 36.59 -17.10 -10.30
C ALA A 621 37.51 -16.35 -11.25
N ASP A 622 37.64 -16.88 -12.46
CA ASP A 622 38.49 -16.31 -13.50
C ASP A 622 38.11 -16.74 -14.93
N ASP A 623 36.93 -17.32 -15.10
CA ASP A 623 36.36 -17.68 -16.40
C ASP A 623 35.87 -16.46 -17.18
N PHE A 624 35.58 -16.67 -18.47
CA PHE A 624 35.15 -15.62 -19.39
C PHE A 624 33.90 -14.87 -18.91
N TYR A 625 32.83 -15.58 -18.53
CA TYR A 625 31.53 -14.96 -18.22
C TYR A 625 31.54 -14.18 -16.92
N ARG A 626 32.14 -14.74 -15.86
CA ARG A 626 32.27 -14.04 -14.57
C ARG A 626 33.19 -12.83 -14.69
N THR A 627 34.24 -12.93 -15.51
CA THR A 627 35.12 -11.79 -15.83
C THR A 627 34.38 -10.71 -16.63
N MET A 628 33.61 -11.05 -17.67
CA MET A 628 32.79 -10.08 -18.42
C MET A 628 31.75 -9.40 -17.53
N ARG A 629 31.20 -10.13 -16.55
CA ARG A 629 30.23 -9.63 -15.57
C ARG A 629 30.87 -9.01 -14.34
N LEU A 630 32.18 -8.80 -14.32
CA LEU A 630 32.90 -8.23 -13.18
C LEU A 630 32.24 -6.94 -12.72
N GLY A 631 31.83 -6.09 -13.65
CA GLY A 631 31.18 -4.81 -13.36
C GLY A 631 29.68 -4.87 -13.07
N GLU A 632 29.04 -6.03 -13.21
CA GLU A 632 27.60 -6.25 -12.93
C GLU A 632 27.37 -6.87 -11.55
N LEU A 633 28.39 -7.52 -10.98
CA LEU A 633 28.27 -8.28 -9.74
C LEU A 633 28.91 -7.52 -8.55
N PRO A 634 28.24 -7.46 -7.38
CA PRO A 634 26.86 -7.87 -7.12
C PRO A 634 25.83 -6.80 -7.54
N HIS A 635 26.29 -5.62 -7.97
CA HIS A 635 25.50 -4.56 -8.58
C HIS A 635 26.36 -3.84 -9.64
N SER A 636 25.71 -3.10 -10.52
CA SER A 636 26.39 -2.37 -11.60
C SER A 636 27.39 -1.34 -11.08
N THR A 637 28.57 -1.29 -11.69
CA THR A 637 29.68 -0.37 -11.38
C THR A 637 30.19 0.30 -12.67
N CYS A 638 31.19 1.18 -12.57
CA CYS A 638 31.82 1.78 -13.75
C CYS A 638 32.48 0.75 -14.70
N LEU A 639 32.70 -0.49 -14.25
CA LEU A 639 33.20 -1.60 -15.06
C LEU A 639 32.11 -2.41 -15.77
N SER A 640 30.83 -2.01 -15.64
CA SER A 640 29.70 -2.67 -16.30
C SER A 640 29.96 -2.82 -17.80
N CYS A 641 29.79 -4.03 -18.34
CA CYS A 641 29.99 -4.27 -19.78
C CYS A 641 28.90 -3.58 -20.62
N TRP A 642 27.72 -3.33 -20.05
CA TRP A 642 26.57 -2.72 -20.70
C TRP A 642 26.55 -1.20 -20.65
N THR A 643 26.81 -0.61 -19.47
CA THR A 643 26.60 0.82 -19.21
C THR A 643 27.78 1.51 -18.53
N GLY A 644 28.84 0.76 -18.18
CA GLY A 644 29.99 1.27 -17.43
C GLY A 644 30.77 2.37 -18.18
N SER A 645 31.17 3.41 -17.45
CA SER A 645 31.98 4.53 -17.98
C SER A 645 33.48 4.24 -18.06
N GLN A 646 33.92 3.08 -17.56
CA GLN A 646 35.31 2.62 -17.54
C GLN A 646 35.40 1.18 -18.06
N ARG A 647 34.44 0.75 -18.89
CA ARG A 647 34.31 -0.65 -19.31
C ARG A 647 35.47 -1.14 -20.16
N GLU A 648 36.25 -0.25 -20.78
CA GLU A 648 37.49 -0.63 -21.47
C GLU A 648 38.52 -1.28 -20.52
N CYS A 649 38.47 -0.95 -19.22
CA CYS A 649 39.32 -1.55 -18.20
C CYS A 649 38.95 -3.01 -17.88
N LEU A 650 37.80 -3.49 -18.34
CA LEU A 650 37.38 -4.89 -18.20
C LEU A 650 38.36 -5.83 -18.92
N LEU A 651 38.95 -5.39 -20.04
CA LEU A 651 39.96 -6.15 -20.78
C LEU A 651 41.17 -6.52 -19.91
N ALA A 652 41.54 -5.68 -18.93
CA ALA A 652 42.64 -5.98 -18.03
C ALA A 652 42.31 -7.04 -16.98
N ALA A 653 41.02 -7.32 -16.72
CA ALA A 653 40.61 -8.39 -15.81
C ALA A 653 40.90 -9.79 -16.39
N PHE A 654 41.09 -9.87 -17.71
CA PHE A 654 41.52 -11.09 -18.40
C PHE A 654 43.02 -11.37 -18.31
N ASP A 655 43.82 -10.43 -17.83
CA ASP A 655 45.26 -10.65 -17.61
C ASP A 655 45.47 -11.86 -16.68
N SER A 656 46.58 -12.57 -16.89
CA SER A 656 46.88 -13.83 -16.19
C SER A 656 47.03 -13.62 -14.68
N ASN A 657 47.45 -12.43 -14.27
CA ASN A 657 47.74 -12.07 -12.88
C ASN A 657 46.51 -11.61 -12.08
N LYS A 658 45.29 -11.68 -12.65
CA LYS A 658 44.05 -11.23 -12.00
C LYS A 658 43.00 -12.32 -11.92
N LYS A 659 42.30 -12.33 -10.77
CA LYS A 659 41.13 -13.16 -10.46
C LYS A 659 40.11 -12.31 -9.71
N MET A 660 38.94 -12.87 -9.46
CA MET A 660 37.95 -12.30 -8.56
C MET A 660 37.50 -13.31 -7.51
N ILE A 661 37.08 -12.82 -6.37
CA ILE A 661 36.37 -13.57 -5.35
C ILE A 661 34.91 -13.22 -5.48
N LEU A 662 34.05 -14.23 -5.60
CA LEU A 662 32.60 -14.11 -5.50
C LEU A 662 32.14 -14.72 -4.18
N ILE A 663 31.24 -14.04 -3.50
CA ILE A 663 30.64 -14.50 -2.24
C ILE A 663 29.13 -14.52 -2.41
N ARG A 664 28.52 -15.66 -2.12
CA ARG A 664 27.09 -15.93 -2.26
C ARG A 664 26.42 -16.13 -0.91
N LYS A 665 25.17 -15.74 -0.81
CA LYS A 665 24.25 -16.07 0.29
C LYS A 665 23.07 -16.83 -0.31
N GLY A 666 23.05 -18.15 -0.15
CA GLY A 666 22.19 -18.99 -0.96
C GLY A 666 22.59 -18.92 -2.45
N GLU A 667 21.67 -18.52 -3.32
CA GLU A 667 21.87 -18.44 -4.78
C GLU A 667 22.39 -17.07 -5.24
N ASP A 668 22.18 -16.02 -4.44
CA ASP A 668 22.49 -14.64 -4.82
C ASP A 668 23.96 -14.30 -4.54
N VAL A 669 24.61 -13.62 -5.49
CA VAL A 669 25.95 -13.05 -5.30
C VAL A 669 25.80 -11.77 -4.47
N VAL A 670 26.32 -11.80 -3.24
CA VAL A 670 26.22 -10.69 -2.27
C VAL A 670 27.54 -9.96 -2.06
N GLY A 671 28.65 -10.51 -2.57
CA GLY A 671 29.99 -9.94 -2.44
C GLY A 671 30.86 -10.22 -3.66
N ARG A 672 31.68 -9.24 -4.05
CA ARG A 672 32.71 -9.39 -5.09
C ARG A 672 33.95 -8.55 -4.78
N ALA A 673 35.14 -9.13 -4.88
CA ALA A 673 36.41 -8.41 -4.81
C ALA A 673 37.37 -8.88 -5.91
N CYS A 674 38.25 -7.99 -6.40
CA CYS A 674 39.34 -8.39 -7.29
C CYS A 674 40.56 -8.85 -6.47
N VAL A 675 41.28 -9.84 -6.99
CA VAL A 675 42.54 -10.33 -6.43
C VAL A 675 43.62 -10.24 -7.50
N ARG A 676 44.78 -9.70 -7.13
CA ARG A 676 45.92 -9.52 -8.04
C ARG A 676 47.18 -10.16 -7.49
N LEU A 677 47.78 -11.04 -8.28
CA LEU A 677 49.16 -11.45 -8.06
C LEU A 677 50.07 -10.40 -8.67
N THR A 678 50.99 -9.85 -7.88
CA THR A 678 51.90 -8.77 -8.30
C THR A 678 53.15 -8.80 -7.43
N LYS A 679 53.97 -7.74 -7.48
CA LYS A 679 55.10 -7.51 -6.60
C LYS A 679 54.93 -6.21 -5.83
N GLY A 680 55.66 -6.08 -4.73
CA GLY A 680 55.67 -4.84 -3.95
C GLY A 680 56.83 -4.75 -2.97
N ALA A 681 56.99 -3.60 -2.35
CA ALA A 681 58.08 -3.32 -1.42
C ALA A 681 57.63 -2.31 -0.34
N PHE A 682 58.30 -2.36 0.82
CA PHE A 682 58.09 -1.40 1.92
C PHE A 682 58.68 -0.02 1.63
N GLN A 683 59.72 0.03 0.80
CA GLN A 683 60.32 1.27 0.29
C GLN A 683 59.99 1.42 -1.19
N ARG A 684 59.82 2.65 -1.67
CA ARG A 684 59.55 2.91 -3.09
C ARG A 684 60.75 2.45 -3.92
N PRO A 685 60.59 1.48 -4.85
CA PRO A 685 61.67 1.11 -5.77
C PRO A 685 62.03 2.29 -6.67
N ALA A 686 63.31 2.38 -7.08
CA ALA A 686 63.77 3.43 -7.98
C ALA A 686 63.08 3.32 -9.35
N ASP A 687 62.67 4.46 -9.93
CA ASP A 687 62.04 4.50 -11.25
C ASP A 687 63.08 4.05 -12.32
N PHE A 688 62.83 2.97 -13.04
CA PHE A 688 63.72 2.46 -14.10
C PHE A 688 63.35 3.09 -15.44
N ASP A 689 64.21 3.94 -16.01
CA ASP A 689 64.03 4.49 -17.36
C ASP A 689 64.71 3.58 -18.40
N PHE A 690 63.97 3.20 -19.44
CA PHE A 690 64.51 2.46 -20.59
C PHE A 690 65.37 3.40 -21.45
N SER A 691 66.70 3.34 -21.33
CA SER A 691 67.63 3.84 -22.35
C SER A 691 68.18 2.69 -23.19
N PHE A 692 68.54 2.96 -24.45
CA PHE A 692 69.19 1.98 -25.33
C PHE A 692 70.49 1.45 -24.71
N ALA A 693 70.74 0.16 -24.90
CA ALA A 693 71.98 -0.49 -24.46
C ALA A 693 73.20 0.09 -25.20
N ASP A 694 74.23 0.49 -24.45
CA ASP A 694 75.55 0.77 -24.99
C ASP A 694 76.26 -0.56 -25.28
N LEU A 695 76.51 -0.83 -26.56
CA LEU A 695 77.12 -2.08 -27.04
C LEU A 695 78.64 -2.14 -26.78
N ALA A 696 79.25 -1.07 -26.25
CA ALA A 696 80.69 -1.02 -25.93
C ALA A 696 81.06 -1.51 -24.52
N GLN A 697 80.08 -1.90 -23.70
CA GLN A 697 80.31 -2.53 -22.39
C GLN A 697 79.62 -3.89 -22.33
N GLU A 698 80.34 -4.92 -21.85
CA GLU A 698 79.73 -6.22 -21.55
C GLU A 698 78.59 -6.00 -20.56
N GLN A 699 77.36 -6.31 -20.99
CA GLN A 699 76.22 -6.28 -20.11
C GLN A 699 76.31 -7.41 -19.09
N PRO A 700 76.01 -7.16 -17.80
CA PRO A 700 75.90 -8.23 -16.83
C PRO A 700 74.73 -9.14 -17.22
N THR A 701 75.06 -10.37 -17.59
CA THR A 701 74.10 -11.47 -17.68
C THR A 701 73.65 -11.84 -16.28
N GLY A 702 72.46 -11.38 -15.90
CA GLY A 702 71.69 -11.93 -14.79
C GLY A 702 71.57 -11.07 -13.54
N LYS A 703 70.35 -11.14 -12.97
CA LYS A 703 69.90 -10.71 -11.63
C LYS A 703 69.86 -9.20 -11.36
N MET A 704 68.66 -8.64 -11.45
CA MET A 704 68.26 -7.47 -10.66
C MET A 704 66.76 -7.56 -10.32
N THR A 705 66.39 -8.47 -9.42
CA THR A 705 65.34 -8.12 -8.47
C THR A 705 65.96 -7.11 -7.50
N PRO A 706 65.43 -5.91 -7.32
CA PRO A 706 65.81 -5.07 -6.19
C PRO A 706 65.73 -5.93 -4.92
N ALA A 707 66.73 -5.85 -4.04
CA ALA A 707 66.89 -6.76 -2.90
C ALA A 707 65.68 -6.80 -1.94
N ASP A 708 64.72 -5.87 -2.10
CA ASP A 708 63.58 -5.66 -1.23
C ASP A 708 62.21 -5.96 -1.86
N GLU A 709 62.13 -6.35 -3.14
CA GLU A 709 60.86 -6.71 -3.77
C GLU A 709 60.36 -8.07 -3.31
N ARG A 710 59.06 -8.15 -3.01
CA ARG A 710 58.39 -9.39 -2.61
C ARG A 710 57.22 -9.70 -3.54
N LEU A 711 56.98 -10.98 -3.75
CA LEU A 711 55.74 -11.45 -4.37
C LEU A 711 54.56 -11.12 -3.45
N VAL A 712 53.52 -10.52 -4.00
CA VAL A 712 52.38 -9.96 -3.27
C VAL A 712 51.08 -10.47 -3.87
N LEU A 713 50.18 -10.92 -2.99
CA LEU A 713 48.79 -11.17 -3.35
C LEU A 713 47.93 -10.04 -2.78
N PHE A 714 47.44 -9.18 -3.67
CA PHE A 714 46.69 -7.99 -3.30
C PHE A 714 45.19 -8.23 -3.39
N LEU A 715 44.49 -8.08 -2.25
CA LEU A 715 43.03 -8.06 -2.17
C LEU A 715 42.51 -6.63 -2.30
N GLU A 716 41.82 -6.37 -3.39
CA GLU A 716 41.15 -5.09 -3.63
C GLU A 716 39.89 -4.92 -2.78
N ARG A 717 39.36 -3.70 -2.77
CA ARG A 717 38.07 -3.34 -2.18
C ARG A 717 36.98 -4.34 -2.59
N ILE A 718 36.23 -4.80 -1.59
CA ILE A 718 35.02 -5.61 -1.80
C ILE A 718 33.82 -4.71 -2.06
N TYR A 719 32.92 -5.20 -2.90
CA TYR A 719 31.62 -4.63 -3.15
C TYR A 719 30.58 -5.60 -2.62
N THR A 720 29.65 -5.11 -1.83
CA THR A 720 28.59 -5.92 -1.21
C THR A 720 27.21 -5.34 -1.53
N CYS A 721 26.17 -6.17 -1.47
CA CYS A 721 24.78 -5.73 -1.55
C CYS A 721 23.89 -6.58 -0.64
N SER A 722 22.77 -6.02 -0.17
CA SER A 722 21.72 -6.75 0.55
C SER A 722 22.18 -7.54 1.79
N LEU A 723 23.16 -6.99 2.53
CA LEU A 723 23.69 -7.56 3.77
C LEU A 723 23.53 -6.56 4.92
N ASN A 724 23.28 -7.05 6.12
CA ASN A 724 23.39 -6.25 7.34
C ASN A 724 24.88 -6.07 7.76
N ASP A 725 25.12 -5.29 8.82
CA ASP A 725 26.49 -4.98 9.27
C ASP A 725 27.30 -6.21 9.72
N GLU A 726 26.66 -7.17 10.38
CA GLU A 726 27.31 -8.40 10.85
C GLU A 726 27.64 -9.35 9.68
N GLU A 727 26.70 -9.48 8.75
CA GLU A 727 26.87 -10.24 7.53
C GLU A 727 27.96 -9.64 6.64
N THR A 728 28.00 -8.31 6.51
CA THR A 728 29.04 -7.59 5.75
C THR A 728 30.42 -7.88 6.33
N ARG A 729 30.59 -7.83 7.66
CA ARG A 729 31.86 -8.20 8.32
C ARG A 729 32.23 -9.66 8.08
N THR A 730 31.24 -10.57 8.08
CA THR A 730 31.46 -11.99 7.81
C THR A 730 31.97 -12.22 6.39
N VAL A 731 31.32 -11.60 5.40
CA VAL A 731 31.70 -11.65 3.98
C VAL A 731 33.10 -11.06 3.75
N MET A 732 33.41 -9.92 4.39
CA MET A 732 34.76 -9.33 4.36
C MET A 732 35.81 -10.29 4.94
N LYS A 733 35.54 -10.89 6.11
CA LYS A 733 36.44 -11.88 6.72
C LYS A 733 36.66 -13.09 5.82
N MET A 734 35.64 -13.58 5.12
CA MET A 734 35.78 -14.69 4.17
C MET A 734 36.72 -14.35 3.02
N ALA A 735 36.60 -13.15 2.42
CA ALA A 735 37.51 -12.69 1.37
C ALA A 735 38.96 -12.64 1.88
N VAL A 736 39.17 -12.12 3.10
CA VAL A 736 40.50 -12.09 3.75
C VAL A 736 41.04 -13.49 4.00
N SER A 737 40.23 -14.41 4.55
CA SER A 737 40.64 -15.79 4.79
C SER A 737 41.06 -16.50 3.52
N LEU A 738 40.28 -16.35 2.44
CA LEU A 738 40.59 -16.95 1.14
C LEU A 738 41.92 -16.41 0.60
N VAL A 739 42.12 -15.09 0.61
CA VAL A 739 43.39 -14.48 0.14
C VAL A 739 44.57 -14.87 1.03
N THR A 740 44.39 -14.97 2.35
CA THR A 740 45.45 -15.41 3.27
C THR A 740 45.89 -16.84 2.91
N GLN A 741 44.94 -17.76 2.75
CA GLN A 741 45.21 -19.15 2.39
C GLN A 741 45.91 -19.24 1.03
N LYS A 742 45.43 -18.46 0.05
CA LYS A 742 46.00 -18.39 -1.29
C LYS A 742 47.43 -17.84 -1.29
N ALA A 743 47.67 -16.76 -0.54
CA ALA A 743 48.98 -16.15 -0.41
C ALA A 743 49.99 -17.13 0.21
N ALA A 744 49.58 -17.84 1.27
CA ALA A 744 50.40 -18.87 1.90
C ALA A 744 50.73 -20.03 0.93
N ALA A 745 49.76 -20.50 0.14
CA ALA A 745 49.98 -21.56 -0.85
C ALA A 745 50.97 -21.17 -1.97
N ILE A 746 51.01 -19.89 -2.33
CA ILE A 746 51.92 -19.34 -3.35
C ILE A 746 53.27 -18.92 -2.74
N GLY A 747 53.35 -18.74 -1.42
CA GLY A 747 54.49 -18.09 -0.77
C GLY A 747 54.57 -16.59 -1.10
N ALA A 748 53.43 -15.94 -1.26
CA ALA A 748 53.30 -14.49 -1.47
C ALA A 748 52.91 -13.80 -0.15
N VAL A 749 53.22 -12.50 -0.04
CA VAL A 749 52.74 -11.66 1.07
C VAL A 749 51.30 -11.23 0.80
N ALA A 750 50.38 -11.53 1.72
CA ALA A 750 49.02 -11.02 1.63
C ALA A 750 48.97 -9.52 1.96
N VAL A 751 48.44 -8.73 1.02
CA VAL A 751 48.24 -7.27 1.18
C VAL A 751 46.76 -6.97 0.92
N LEU A 752 46.11 -6.28 1.84
CA LEU A 752 44.68 -5.97 1.74
C LEU A 752 44.47 -4.46 1.63
N ALA A 753 43.46 -4.07 0.86
CA ALA A 753 42.95 -2.72 0.86
C ALA A 753 42.44 -2.32 2.27
N ARG A 754 42.51 -1.02 2.59
CA ARG A 754 42.22 -0.52 3.95
C ARG A 754 40.77 -0.77 4.40
N ASN A 755 39.84 -1.02 3.48
CA ASN A 755 38.43 -1.31 3.77
C ASN A 755 38.22 -2.64 4.54
N TYR A 756 39.24 -3.47 4.71
CA TYR A 756 39.16 -4.69 5.53
C TYR A 756 39.66 -4.49 6.97
N LEU A 757 39.81 -3.24 7.43
CA LEU A 757 40.19 -2.97 8.82
C LEU A 757 39.22 -3.68 9.78
N ASP A 758 39.78 -4.31 10.82
CA ASP A 758 39.04 -5.11 11.82
C ASP A 758 38.28 -6.34 11.26
N CYS A 759 38.55 -6.75 10.02
CA CYS A 759 37.96 -7.91 9.35
C CYS A 759 38.93 -9.09 9.22
N TYR A 760 39.77 -9.31 10.23
CA TYR A 760 40.76 -10.38 10.32
C TYR A 760 41.01 -10.77 11.79
N ASP A 761 41.73 -11.86 12.04
CA ASP A 761 42.05 -12.28 13.41
C ASP A 761 43.09 -11.36 14.05
N ARG A 762 43.07 -11.25 15.38
CA ARG A 762 43.96 -10.34 16.11
C ARG A 762 45.42 -10.65 15.79
N ASP A 763 46.21 -9.60 15.57
CA ASP A 763 47.65 -9.69 15.26
C ASP A 763 47.97 -10.42 13.94
N GLN A 764 46.99 -10.52 13.02
CA GLN A 764 47.23 -11.10 11.69
C GLN A 764 47.74 -10.06 10.68
N TYR A 765 47.17 -8.85 10.69
CA TYR A 765 47.52 -7.77 9.78
C TYR A 765 47.84 -6.48 10.54
N ILE A 766 48.72 -5.67 9.95
CA ILE A 766 49.10 -4.35 10.46
C ILE A 766 49.02 -3.29 9.37
N SER A 767 48.71 -2.06 9.76
CA SER A 767 48.62 -0.94 8.83
C SER A 767 50.02 -0.34 8.61
N SER A 768 50.49 -0.34 7.36
CA SER A 768 51.80 0.23 7.00
C SER A 768 51.77 0.82 5.59
N GLN A 769 52.66 1.79 5.36
CA GLN A 769 52.96 2.25 4.02
C GLN A 769 53.58 1.10 3.22
N PHE A 770 53.07 0.85 2.02
CA PHE A 770 53.58 -0.17 1.11
C PHE A 770 53.36 0.25 -0.33
N TYR A 771 54.27 -0.17 -1.21
CA TYR A 771 54.26 0.17 -2.62
C TYR A 771 53.91 -1.08 -3.42
N VAL A 772 52.73 -1.07 -4.05
CA VAL A 772 52.26 -2.16 -4.91
C VAL A 772 52.60 -1.81 -6.36
N TYR A 773 53.20 -2.76 -7.08
CA TYR A 773 53.44 -2.64 -8.51
C TYR A 773 52.14 -2.75 -9.28
N ILE A 774 51.88 -1.76 -10.14
CA ILE A 774 50.78 -1.82 -11.08
C ILE A 774 51.27 -2.53 -12.33
N SER A 775 50.84 -3.80 -12.49
CA SER A 775 51.26 -4.63 -13.62
C SER A 775 50.96 -3.96 -14.96
N LYS A 776 51.82 -4.20 -15.94
CA LYS A 776 51.55 -3.77 -17.32
C LYS A 776 50.38 -4.60 -17.83
N SER A 777 49.24 -3.98 -18.13
CA SER A 777 48.14 -4.71 -18.78
C SER A 777 48.48 -4.98 -20.24
N LYS A 778 48.01 -6.11 -20.77
CA LYS A 778 47.99 -6.37 -22.22
C LYS A 778 47.26 -5.27 -23.00
N ASN A 779 46.31 -4.56 -22.36
CA ASN A 779 45.52 -3.47 -22.96
C ASN A 779 45.98 -2.04 -22.55
N GLY A 780 47.02 -1.88 -21.72
CA GLY A 780 47.56 -0.58 -21.31
C GLY A 780 46.76 0.25 -20.29
N GLN A 781 45.47 -0.02 -20.09
CA GLN A 781 44.62 0.64 -19.09
C GLN A 781 44.08 -0.36 -18.06
N GLN A 782 44.03 0.03 -16.78
CA GLN A 782 43.48 -0.79 -15.71
C GLN A 782 42.68 0.08 -14.73
N TYR A 783 41.67 -0.49 -14.08
CA TYR A 783 40.91 0.19 -13.02
C TYR A 783 41.34 -0.32 -11.64
N LEU A 784 41.54 0.58 -10.67
CA LEU A 784 42.04 0.29 -9.32
C LEU A 784 41.29 1.12 -8.27
N ASP A 785 40.11 0.66 -7.87
CA ASP A 785 39.25 1.42 -6.95
C ASP A 785 39.90 1.61 -5.57
N SER A 786 40.61 0.58 -5.11
CA SER A 786 41.37 0.59 -3.85
C SER A 786 42.48 1.64 -3.79
N MET A 787 42.81 2.26 -4.93
CA MET A 787 43.87 3.24 -5.09
C MET A 787 43.42 4.50 -5.83
N GLY A 788 42.11 4.79 -5.92
CA GLY A 788 41.60 6.06 -6.48
C GLY A 788 41.22 6.03 -7.97
N GLY A 789 40.83 4.87 -8.50
CA GLY A 789 40.14 4.74 -9.79
C GLY A 789 41.04 4.32 -10.96
N ALA A 790 40.74 4.81 -12.17
CA ALA A 790 41.42 4.42 -13.40
C ALA A 790 42.92 4.76 -13.36
N ALA A 791 43.76 3.81 -13.75
CA ALA A 791 45.20 3.96 -13.87
C ALA A 791 45.62 3.67 -15.31
N VAL A 792 46.11 4.71 -15.99
CA VAL A 792 46.76 4.55 -17.29
C VAL A 792 48.22 4.22 -17.04
N THR A 793 48.61 2.98 -17.34
CA THR A 793 50.04 2.64 -17.37
C THR A 793 50.61 3.20 -18.66
N SER A 794 51.10 4.45 -18.61
CA SER A 794 52.03 4.95 -19.61
C SER A 794 53.27 4.05 -19.61
N HIS A 795 54.09 4.10 -20.67
CA HIS A 795 55.20 3.17 -20.93
C HIS A 795 56.30 3.03 -19.83
N LYS A 796 56.11 3.61 -18.64
CA LYS A 796 56.98 3.52 -17.45
C LYS A 796 56.40 2.60 -16.38
N GLU A 797 57.26 1.88 -15.66
CA GLU A 797 56.86 1.11 -14.48
C GLU A 797 56.27 2.04 -13.41
N GLN A 798 55.14 1.67 -12.81
CA GLN A 798 54.49 2.47 -11.77
C GLN A 798 54.32 1.67 -10.48
N TYR A 799 54.91 2.17 -9.41
CA TYR A 799 54.61 1.76 -8.04
C TYR A 799 53.67 2.76 -7.41
N LYS A 800 52.58 2.28 -6.82
CA LYS A 800 51.64 3.12 -6.10
C LYS A 800 51.78 2.87 -4.61
N GLY A 801 52.24 3.88 -3.90
CA GLY A 801 52.37 3.87 -2.45
C GLY A 801 51.06 4.30 -1.79
N ALA A 802 50.55 3.47 -0.88
CA ALA A 802 49.45 3.84 0.00
C ALA A 802 49.59 3.11 1.35
N VAL A 803 48.70 3.43 2.28
CA VAL A 803 48.57 2.70 3.53
C VAL A 803 47.69 1.48 3.29
N PHE A 804 48.30 0.30 3.40
CA PHE A 804 47.64 -1.00 3.24
C PHE A 804 47.65 -1.79 4.55
N LEU A 805 46.88 -2.88 4.58
CA LEU A 805 46.95 -3.88 5.64
C LEU A 805 47.87 -5.01 5.16
N ILE A 806 48.96 -5.24 5.86
CA ILE A 806 50.01 -6.19 5.48
C ILE A 806 50.10 -7.26 6.53
N GLU A 807 50.27 -8.51 6.10
CA GLU A 807 50.46 -9.64 7.00
C GLU A 807 51.63 -9.39 7.97
N GLN A 808 51.38 -9.50 9.28
CA GLN A 808 52.36 -9.12 10.30
C GLN A 808 53.64 -9.98 10.23
N ALA A 809 53.52 -11.25 9.85
CA ALA A 809 54.66 -12.15 9.65
C ALA A 809 55.64 -11.61 8.58
N ALA A 810 55.12 -10.99 7.51
CA ALA A 810 55.94 -10.44 6.45
C ALA A 810 56.77 -9.23 6.91
N MET A 811 56.23 -8.40 7.81
CA MET A 811 56.97 -7.27 8.39
C MET A 811 58.09 -7.71 9.34
N ARG A 812 57.86 -8.73 10.18
CA ARG A 812 58.91 -9.27 11.07
C ARG A 812 60.11 -9.82 10.29
N ALA A 813 59.86 -10.36 9.10
CA ALA A 813 60.91 -10.81 8.18
C ALA A 813 61.59 -9.66 7.39
N ALA A 814 61.14 -8.41 7.53
CA ALA A 814 61.72 -7.23 6.88
C ALA A 814 62.54 -6.34 7.84
N GLU A 815 62.44 -6.55 9.15
CA GLU A 815 63.26 -5.84 10.13
C GLU A 815 64.70 -6.41 10.15
N PRO A 816 65.75 -5.56 10.03
CA PRO A 816 67.12 -6.02 10.13
C PRO A 816 67.38 -6.65 11.50
N SER A 817 67.93 -7.85 11.51
CA SER A 817 68.40 -8.52 12.73
C SER A 817 69.43 -7.61 13.39
N GLN A 818 69.08 -6.95 14.50
CA GLN A 818 70.07 -6.26 15.32
C GLN A 818 71.10 -7.29 15.76
N GLN A 819 72.34 -7.09 15.33
CA GLN A 819 73.51 -7.84 15.74
C GLN A 819 73.54 -7.89 17.27
N LYS A 820 73.48 -9.11 17.84
CA LYS A 820 73.93 -9.36 19.20
C LYS A 820 75.43 -9.07 19.25
N GLU A 821 75.79 -7.84 19.62
CA GLU A 821 77.12 -7.60 20.20
C GLU A 821 77.17 -8.33 21.53
N ALA A 822 77.90 -9.46 21.53
CA ALA A 822 78.37 -10.07 22.75
C ALA A 822 79.40 -9.12 23.38
N LYS A 823 79.01 -8.44 24.47
CA LYS A 823 79.96 -7.91 25.43
C LYS A 823 80.48 -9.07 26.28
N THR A 824 81.68 -9.53 25.97
CA THR A 824 82.62 -10.04 26.97
C THR A 824 83.12 -8.86 27.80
N ASP A 825 82.94 -8.92 29.12
CA ASP A 825 83.86 -8.42 30.15
C ASP A 825 83.35 -8.87 31.53
N GLU A 826 83.70 -10.12 31.90
CA GLU A 826 84.37 -10.57 33.15
C GLU A 826 84.34 -12.11 33.24
#